data_AF-A0A9P4I0K5-F1
#
_entry.id   AF-A0A9P4I0K5-F1
#
_cell.length_a   1.000
_cell.length_b   1.000
_cell.length_c   1.000
_cell.angle_alpha   90.00
_cell.angle_beta   90.00
_cell.angle_gamma   90.00
#
_symmetry.space_group_name_H-M   'P 1'
#
loop_
_entity.id
_entity.type
_entity.pdbx_description
1 polymer ?
#
loop_
_entity_poly.entity_id
_entity_poly.type
_entity_poly.pdbx_seq_one_letter_code
_entity_poly.pdbx_strand_id
1 'polypeptide(L)'
;MAQDPLSVQVRATAEDGILVSIQPPVSPSQNINHVPCAIVLAIDVSGSMSKEAALPQGQESTGLTILDLVKHAARTIVATLNDGDRLALVTFSNEAKTVHSLAPMTPAAKKAILNKISDLTPQGATNLWGGIREGIKLFEQAGFMSGQTSSLFVLSDGQPNHMCPPQGYIPKLQPILQKLKAEGNPPILINTFGFGYHIRSGLLQSLAEISGGTYAFIPDCGMIGTVFVHAVANLYSTYAVEATLHFKLLNNSTSIAVCGYSDLEDEDLLTVSLGSLLYGHTRDILLQAKGPLSFDFEISMELQCFCDGDYTTRTFPSVGMSGLYLHPVPPAEISYHRMRTVLCSILDQTFPRGRDGERRACSKYQLSLRRQSLGQLIQYSRHFGYTDELNQSIIDDLTGEEPIGQVSLAVSSNDYFERWGKHYLLSLFNAHHKQYCNSFKDPGPLQYGTQSPLFIRCRDELNETFDDLPPPKPAVIGIESETSFNRKRVTSMRSYNNRQNPCFDGYSRVKLSDGKTTRSICLLIPGDKVWTPKGPRKVAAILKSKRQSVEMYVFGRGLKITPWHPICHGNRWLFPIDTRERSVQTRIHLYSIMLEPEDCPDAHAISVGGVLCVTLGHGLTTATGDDSRGHPFFGNYKLVAESLNKLETFAGARLCGGILRDADTGLACGFLPGSADD
;
A
#
# COMPACT_ATOMS: atom_id res chain seq x y z
N MET A 1 -25.38 24.09 -13.21
CA MET A 1 -25.21 23.02 -14.24
C MET A 1 -24.96 21.72 -13.48
N ALA A 2 -25.67 20.66 -13.86
CA ALA A 2 -25.86 19.45 -13.09
C ALA A 2 -24.54 18.82 -12.62
N GLN A 3 -24.35 18.72 -11.30
CA GLN A 3 -23.35 17.82 -10.72
C GLN A 3 -23.86 16.39 -10.92
N ASP A 4 -23.05 15.52 -11.52
CA ASP A 4 -23.40 14.10 -11.68
C ASP A 4 -23.78 13.52 -10.30
N PRO A 5 -25.02 13.02 -10.13
CA PRO A 5 -25.49 12.60 -8.83
C PRO A 5 -24.76 11.33 -8.39
N LEU A 6 -24.44 11.26 -7.10
CA LEU A 6 -24.13 9.99 -6.45
C LEU A 6 -25.20 8.96 -6.84
N SER A 7 -24.77 7.81 -7.33
CA SER A 7 -25.66 6.70 -7.67
C SER A 7 -25.76 5.75 -6.47
N VAL A 8 -26.98 5.43 -6.07
CA VAL A 8 -27.26 4.39 -5.05
C VAL A 8 -28.03 3.28 -5.76
N GLN A 9 -27.39 2.13 -5.93
CA GLN A 9 -27.99 0.95 -6.52
C GLN A 9 -28.36 -0.04 -5.42
N VAL A 10 -29.60 -0.53 -5.47
CA VAL A 10 -30.12 -1.51 -4.53
C VAL A 10 -30.49 -2.75 -5.33
N ARG A 11 -29.88 -3.89 -5.02
CA ARG A 11 -30.09 -5.15 -5.74
C ARG A 11 -30.40 -6.27 -4.76
N ALA A 12 -31.41 -7.09 -5.06
CA ALA A 12 -31.72 -8.27 -4.27
C ALA A 12 -30.66 -9.36 -4.48
N THR A 13 -30.36 -10.11 -3.42
CA THR A 13 -29.52 -11.31 -3.47
C THR A 13 -30.40 -12.58 -3.45
N ALA A 14 -29.85 -13.71 -3.92
CA ALA A 14 -30.59 -14.97 -4.00
C ALA A 14 -30.91 -15.61 -2.62
N GLU A 15 -30.37 -15.06 -1.52
CA GLU A 15 -30.49 -15.62 -0.17
C GLU A 15 -31.17 -14.65 0.81
N ASP A 16 -32.27 -14.03 0.38
CA ASP A 16 -33.04 -13.08 1.19
C ASP A 16 -32.22 -11.89 1.75
N GLY A 17 -31.24 -11.41 0.97
CA GLY A 17 -30.41 -10.25 1.31
C GLY A 17 -30.52 -9.12 0.28
N ILE A 18 -29.94 -7.97 0.63
CA ILE A 18 -29.91 -6.77 -0.21
C ILE A 18 -28.46 -6.28 -0.30
N LEU A 19 -27.99 -6.02 -1.52
CA LEU A 19 -26.73 -5.32 -1.75
C LEU A 19 -27.02 -3.86 -2.10
N VAL A 20 -26.50 -2.95 -1.27
CA VAL A 20 -26.56 -1.50 -1.49
C VAL A 20 -25.19 -1.05 -1.98
N SER A 21 -25.09 -0.69 -3.25
CA SER A 21 -23.87 -0.17 -3.88
C SER A 21 -23.96 1.34 -4.03
N ILE A 22 -23.16 2.05 -3.26
CA ILE A 22 -23.04 3.52 -3.29
C ILE A 22 -21.87 3.87 -4.19
N GLN A 23 -22.15 4.58 -5.27
CA GLN A 23 -21.21 4.88 -6.35
C GLN A 23 -21.05 6.41 -6.49
N PRO A 24 -20.02 6.98 -5.85
CA PRO A 24 -19.56 8.33 -6.12
C PRO A 24 -19.24 8.53 -7.60
N PRO A 25 -19.32 9.78 -8.10
CA PRO A 25 -18.88 10.10 -9.45
C PRO A 25 -17.46 9.57 -9.71
N VAL A 26 -17.21 9.08 -10.91
CA VAL A 26 -15.90 8.53 -11.30
C VAL A 26 -14.81 9.59 -11.25
N SER A 27 -15.16 10.84 -11.54
CA SER A 27 -14.24 11.97 -11.51
C SER A 27 -14.95 13.25 -11.05
N PRO A 28 -14.22 14.23 -10.51
CA PRO A 28 -14.77 15.54 -10.19
C PRO A 28 -15.27 16.27 -11.46
N SER A 29 -16.28 17.12 -11.30
CA SER A 29 -16.84 17.91 -12.41
C SER A 29 -15.86 18.94 -12.99
N GLN A 30 -14.91 19.40 -12.17
CA GLN A 30 -13.81 20.26 -12.59
C GLN A 30 -12.51 19.46 -12.63
N ASN A 31 -11.63 19.78 -13.58
CA ASN A 31 -10.32 19.16 -13.64
C ASN A 31 -9.43 19.75 -12.54
N ILE A 32 -9.44 19.12 -11.37
CA ILE A 32 -8.59 19.44 -10.21
C ILE A 32 -7.36 18.52 -10.19
N ASN A 33 -6.25 18.99 -9.62
CA ASN A 33 -5.07 18.15 -9.37
C ASN A 33 -5.35 17.12 -8.27
N HIS A 34 -5.92 17.60 -7.16
CA HIS A 34 -6.44 16.80 -6.06
C HIS A 34 -7.47 17.63 -5.28
N VAL A 35 -8.22 16.96 -4.41
CA VAL A 35 -9.16 17.62 -3.48
C VAL A 35 -8.36 18.40 -2.44
N PRO A 36 -8.56 19.73 -2.29
CA PRO A 36 -7.80 20.53 -1.34
C PRO A 36 -7.85 19.98 0.08
N CYS A 37 -6.73 20.05 0.79
CA CYS A 37 -6.63 19.49 2.14
C CYS A 37 -5.91 20.41 3.14
N ALA A 38 -6.33 20.32 4.40
CA ALA A 38 -5.62 20.83 5.56
C ALA A 38 -5.07 19.65 6.35
N ILE A 39 -3.75 19.50 6.35
CA ILE A 39 -3.05 18.42 7.03
C ILE A 39 -2.35 18.96 8.26
N VAL A 40 -2.60 18.37 9.42
CA VAL A 40 -1.76 18.57 10.60
C VAL A 40 -0.91 17.33 10.79
N LEU A 41 0.40 17.47 10.66
CA LEU A 41 1.35 16.40 10.98
C LEU A 41 1.66 16.45 12.48
N ALA A 42 1.14 15.50 13.26
CA ALA A 42 1.52 15.26 14.64
C ALA A 42 2.58 14.16 14.67
N ILE A 43 3.84 14.57 14.77
CA ILE A 43 5.01 13.67 14.74
C ILE A 43 5.48 13.37 16.16
N ASP A 44 5.52 12.09 16.49
CA ASP A 44 6.21 11.58 17.66
C ASP A 44 7.72 11.80 17.51
N VAL A 45 8.32 12.52 18.46
CA VAL A 45 9.77 12.70 18.55
C VAL A 45 10.30 12.12 19.85
N SER A 46 9.62 11.14 20.44
CA SER A 46 10.05 10.45 21.64
C SER A 46 11.37 9.69 21.44
N GLY A 47 12.05 9.35 22.54
CA GLY A 47 13.31 8.60 22.48
C GLY A 47 13.20 7.27 21.72
N SER A 48 12.05 6.59 21.73
CA SER A 48 11.88 5.32 21.01
C SER A 48 11.89 5.48 19.48
N MET A 49 11.66 6.69 18.98
CA MET A 49 11.79 7.02 17.56
C MET A 49 13.25 7.01 17.07
N SER A 50 14.24 6.94 17.97
CA SER A 50 15.66 6.73 17.65
C SER A 50 16.00 5.27 17.38
N LYS A 51 15.06 4.33 17.59
CA LYS A 51 15.28 2.92 17.26
C LYS A 51 15.56 2.79 15.77
N GLU A 52 16.43 1.85 15.45
CA GLU A 52 16.72 1.51 14.07
C GLU A 52 15.44 1.06 13.36
N ALA A 53 15.22 1.61 12.17
CA ALA A 53 14.13 1.21 11.32
C ALA A 53 14.34 -0.26 10.91
N ALA A 54 13.36 -1.10 11.24
CA ALA A 54 13.39 -2.48 10.79
C ALA A 54 13.43 -2.51 9.26
N LEU A 55 14.18 -3.48 8.74
CA LEU A 55 14.25 -3.76 7.33
C LEU A 55 13.42 -5.02 7.02
N PRO A 56 12.95 -5.18 5.77
CA PRO A 56 12.41 -6.46 5.31
C PRO A 56 13.39 -7.61 5.63
N GLN A 57 12.86 -8.78 6.01
CA GLN A 57 13.61 -9.91 6.58
C GLN A 57 14.98 -10.15 5.89
N GLY A 58 16.07 -10.09 6.67
CA GLY A 58 17.43 -10.44 6.23
C GLY A 58 18.22 -9.32 5.51
N GLN A 59 18.01 -8.05 5.85
CA GLN A 59 18.82 -6.94 5.34
C GLN A 59 19.71 -6.31 6.44
N GLU A 60 20.92 -5.91 6.06
CA GLU A 60 21.88 -5.22 6.94
C GLU A 60 21.42 -3.81 7.34
N SER A 61 21.71 -3.44 8.58
CA SER A 61 21.52 -2.10 9.16
C SER A 61 21.80 -0.96 8.17
N THR A 62 20.78 -0.14 7.92
CA THR A 62 20.89 1.05 7.03
C THR A 62 21.31 2.30 7.79
N GLY A 63 21.37 2.21 9.12
CA GLY A 63 21.62 3.33 10.03
C GLY A 63 20.48 4.35 10.09
N LEU A 64 19.33 4.07 9.44
CA LEU A 64 18.13 4.90 9.51
C LEU A 64 17.34 4.59 10.77
N THR A 65 16.85 5.63 11.43
CA THR A 65 15.93 5.52 12.55
C THR A 65 14.47 5.54 12.09
N ILE A 66 13.53 5.16 12.97
CA ILE A 66 12.10 5.35 12.73
C ILE A 66 11.80 6.84 12.48
N LEU A 67 12.47 7.77 13.19
CA LEU A 67 12.29 9.20 12.94
C LEU A 67 12.78 9.61 11.54
N ASP A 68 13.87 9.03 11.04
CA ASP A 68 14.37 9.33 9.69
C ASP A 68 13.37 8.92 8.61
N LEU A 69 12.73 7.76 8.80
CA LEU A 69 11.62 7.29 7.98
C LEU A 69 10.43 8.25 8.03
N VAL A 70 10.01 8.65 9.24
CA VAL A 70 8.92 9.62 9.43
C VAL A 70 9.22 10.96 8.78
N LYS A 71 10.45 11.47 8.90
CA LYS A 71 10.90 12.69 8.22
C LYS A 71 10.77 12.55 6.71
N HIS A 72 11.18 11.42 6.14
CA HIS A 72 11.07 11.20 4.69
C HIS A 72 9.61 11.18 4.22
N ALA A 73 8.72 10.49 4.95
CA ALA A 73 7.29 10.50 4.68
C ALA A 73 6.70 11.92 4.76
N ALA A 74 7.02 12.67 5.83
CA ALA A 74 6.57 14.05 5.99
C ALA A 74 7.07 14.98 4.86
N ARG A 75 8.32 14.80 4.41
CA ARG A 75 8.87 15.54 3.25
C ARG A 75 8.13 15.21 1.96
N THR A 76 7.74 13.96 1.76
CA THR A 76 6.95 13.52 0.60
C THR A 76 5.59 14.22 0.58
N ILE A 77 4.89 14.26 1.72
CA ILE A 77 3.62 14.98 1.85
C ILE A 77 3.82 16.46 1.47
N VAL A 78 4.77 17.15 2.11
CA VAL A 78 5.05 18.58 1.85
C VAL A 78 5.40 18.85 0.37
N ALA A 79 6.13 17.95 -0.28
CA ALA A 79 6.49 18.09 -1.68
C ALA A 79 5.25 18.10 -2.59
N THR A 80 4.27 17.23 -2.33
CA THR A 80 3.06 17.07 -3.16
C THR A 80 1.95 18.10 -2.94
N LEU A 81 1.94 18.80 -1.80
CA LEU A 81 0.92 19.83 -1.52
C LEU A 81 1.04 21.04 -2.47
N ASN A 82 0.01 21.84 -2.64
CA ASN A 82 0.06 23.10 -3.41
C ASN A 82 -0.39 24.30 -2.56
N ASP A 83 -0.49 25.47 -3.16
CA ASP A 83 -0.90 26.70 -2.47
C ASP A 83 -2.37 26.71 -2.02
N GLY A 84 -3.22 25.84 -2.59
CA GLY A 84 -4.58 25.57 -2.12
C GLY A 84 -4.65 24.65 -0.89
N ASP A 85 -3.54 23.98 -0.54
CA ASP A 85 -3.45 23.14 0.65
C ASP A 85 -2.86 23.87 1.84
N ARG A 86 -3.27 23.47 3.05
CA ARG A 86 -2.69 23.97 4.30
C ARG A 86 -1.96 22.86 5.03
N LEU A 87 -0.81 23.17 5.63
CA LEU A 87 -0.12 22.22 6.49
C LEU A 87 0.38 22.86 7.79
N ALA A 88 0.21 22.12 8.89
CA ALA A 88 0.80 22.42 10.18
C ALA A 88 1.69 21.27 10.65
N LEU A 89 2.65 21.58 11.52
CA LEU A 89 3.55 20.61 12.12
C LEU A 89 3.52 20.75 13.64
N VAL A 90 3.10 19.68 14.31
CA VAL A 90 3.16 19.48 15.75
C VAL A 90 4.15 18.36 16.03
N THR A 91 5.01 18.56 17.00
CA THR A 91 5.86 17.49 17.53
C THR A 91 5.44 17.18 18.95
N PHE A 92 5.46 15.92 19.37
CA PHE A 92 5.21 15.56 20.76
C PHE A 92 6.27 14.63 21.33
N SER A 93 6.66 14.91 22.56
CA SER A 93 7.47 14.03 23.41
C SER A 93 6.95 14.06 24.85
N ASN A 94 7.64 14.74 25.79
CA ASN A 94 7.08 15.07 27.11
C ASN A 94 5.91 16.07 26.94
N GLU A 95 6.10 17.04 26.07
CA GLU A 95 5.13 18.08 25.75
C GLU A 95 4.82 18.06 24.25
N ALA A 96 3.67 18.60 23.88
CA ALA A 96 3.32 18.84 22.49
C ALA A 96 3.66 20.29 22.13
N LYS A 97 4.35 20.48 21.01
CA LYS A 97 4.82 21.79 20.53
C LYS A 97 4.39 22.01 19.09
N THR A 98 3.76 23.15 18.84
CA THR A 98 3.51 23.65 17.49
C THR A 98 4.82 24.18 16.90
N VAL A 99 5.34 23.47 15.90
CA VAL A 99 6.59 23.80 15.18
C VAL A 99 6.28 24.69 13.97
N HIS A 100 5.13 24.50 13.34
CA HIS A 100 4.60 25.33 12.27
C HIS A 100 3.08 25.40 12.36
N SER A 101 2.52 26.61 12.43
CA SER A 101 1.07 26.83 12.43
C SER A 101 0.44 26.42 11.10
N LEU A 102 -0.87 26.16 11.08
CA LEU A 102 -1.57 25.76 9.87
C LEU A 102 -1.58 26.92 8.86
N ALA A 103 -0.91 26.76 7.73
CA ALA A 103 -0.78 27.81 6.71
C ALA A 103 -0.73 27.23 5.29
N PRO A 104 -1.06 28.02 4.24
CA PRO A 104 -0.98 27.59 2.84
C PRO A 104 0.42 27.15 2.40
N MET A 105 0.53 26.07 1.62
CA MET A 105 1.80 25.47 1.18
C MET A 105 2.41 26.16 -0.05
N THR A 106 2.65 27.46 0.09
CA THR A 106 3.45 28.25 -0.87
C THR A 106 4.90 27.72 -0.95
N PRO A 107 5.65 28.01 -2.03
CA PRO A 107 7.05 27.58 -2.14
C PRO A 107 7.94 27.99 -0.96
N ALA A 108 7.70 29.19 -0.39
CA ALA A 108 8.40 29.68 0.78
C ALA A 108 8.02 28.89 2.06
N ALA A 109 6.73 28.63 2.26
CA ALA A 109 6.24 27.84 3.40
C ALA A 109 6.75 26.39 3.34
N LYS A 110 6.72 25.77 2.15
CA LYS A 110 7.31 24.45 1.91
C LYS A 110 8.78 24.40 2.30
N LYS A 111 9.59 25.36 1.85
CA LYS A 111 11.01 25.42 2.22
C LYS A 111 11.21 25.57 3.74
N ALA A 112 10.43 26.44 4.38
CA ALA A 112 10.51 26.68 5.81
C ALA A 112 10.18 25.42 6.63
N ILE A 113 9.14 24.67 6.25
CA ILE A 113 8.74 23.46 6.97
C ILE A 113 9.67 22.28 6.70
N LEU A 114 10.22 22.14 5.49
CA LEU A 114 11.21 21.10 5.16
C LEU A 114 12.48 21.24 6.01
N ASN A 115 12.92 22.48 6.28
CA ASN A 115 14.02 22.74 7.21
C ASN A 115 13.67 22.27 8.63
N LYS A 116 12.49 22.67 9.13
CA LYS A 116 12.01 22.27 10.47
C LYS A 116 11.87 20.75 10.62
N ILE A 117 11.42 20.04 9.59
CA ILE A 117 11.33 18.57 9.57
C ILE A 117 12.75 17.96 9.64
N SER A 118 13.71 18.54 8.93
CA SER A 118 15.10 18.05 8.92
C SER A 118 15.74 18.15 10.31
N ASP A 119 15.40 19.20 11.05
CA ASP A 119 15.93 19.51 12.39
C ASP A 119 15.30 18.69 13.53
N LEU A 120 14.29 17.85 13.28
CA LEU A 120 13.65 17.06 14.34
C LEU A 120 14.64 16.06 14.95
N THR A 121 14.64 15.93 16.27
CA THR A 121 15.50 14.98 16.99
C THR A 121 14.70 14.20 18.03
N PRO A 122 15.01 12.90 18.26
CA PRO A 122 14.38 12.13 19.31
C PRO A 122 14.70 12.70 20.70
N GLN A 123 13.72 12.73 21.59
CA GLN A 123 13.84 13.24 22.96
C GLN A 123 12.68 12.78 23.84
N GLY A 124 12.94 12.56 25.13
CA GLY A 124 11.89 12.42 26.15
C GLY A 124 10.93 11.23 25.97
N ALA A 125 9.76 11.37 26.59
CA ALA A 125 8.68 10.39 26.66
C ALA A 125 7.67 10.55 25.49
N THR A 126 6.54 9.86 25.55
CA THR A 126 5.53 9.80 24.49
C THR A 126 4.18 10.33 24.98
N ASN A 127 3.90 11.61 24.77
CA ASN A 127 2.65 12.30 25.10
C ASN A 127 1.71 12.40 23.89
N LEU A 128 1.16 11.25 23.50
CA LEU A 128 0.24 11.13 22.36
C LEU A 128 -1.01 12.02 22.52
N TRP A 129 -1.56 12.09 23.73
CA TRP A 129 -2.75 12.91 24.01
C TRP A 129 -2.49 14.39 23.76
N GLY A 130 -1.34 14.90 24.21
CA GLY A 130 -0.91 16.27 23.94
C GLY A 130 -0.79 16.54 22.45
N GLY A 131 -0.18 15.64 21.70
CA GLY A 131 -0.01 15.76 20.24
C GLY A 131 -1.35 15.86 19.51
N ILE A 132 -2.30 14.98 19.85
CA ILE A 132 -3.64 14.97 19.24
C ILE A 132 -4.40 16.27 19.58
N ARG A 133 -4.41 16.67 20.86
CA ARG A 133 -5.13 17.87 21.30
C ARG A 133 -4.56 19.14 20.67
N GLU A 134 -3.24 19.29 20.61
CA GLU A 134 -2.62 20.44 19.96
C GLU A 134 -2.89 20.43 18.45
N GLY A 135 -2.93 19.25 17.82
CA GLY A 135 -3.29 19.14 16.41
C GLY A 135 -4.73 19.57 16.10
N ILE A 136 -5.71 19.15 16.92
CA ILE A 136 -7.11 19.58 16.80
C ILE A 136 -7.23 21.11 16.97
N LYS A 137 -6.55 21.65 17.99
CA LYS A 137 -6.55 23.08 18.29
C LYS A 137 -6.04 23.93 17.13
N LEU A 138 -5.11 23.43 16.31
CA LEU A 138 -4.63 24.17 15.14
C LEU A 138 -5.68 24.33 14.05
N PHE A 139 -6.59 23.37 13.89
CA PHE A 139 -7.74 23.53 12.99
C PHE A 139 -8.70 24.61 13.52
N GLU A 140 -9.01 24.57 14.82
CA GLU A 140 -9.87 25.58 15.47
C GLU A 140 -9.29 26.99 15.34
N GLN A 141 -7.98 27.15 15.57
CA GLN A 141 -7.31 28.46 15.54
C GLN A 141 -7.19 29.06 14.13
N ALA A 142 -6.93 28.23 13.12
CA ALA A 142 -6.76 28.68 11.75
C ALA A 142 -8.09 28.77 10.97
N GLY A 143 -9.17 28.26 11.56
CA GLY A 143 -10.48 28.17 10.92
C GLY A 143 -10.57 27.05 9.88
N PHE A 144 -11.76 26.48 9.77
CA PHE A 144 -12.10 25.50 8.75
C PHE A 144 -12.40 26.21 7.43
N MET A 145 -11.78 25.74 6.35
CA MET A 145 -12.07 26.24 5.01
C MET A 145 -13.04 25.28 4.34
N SER A 146 -14.05 25.85 3.71
CA SER A 146 -14.95 25.04 2.90
C SER A 146 -14.25 24.48 1.67
N GLY A 147 -14.70 23.31 1.21
CA GLY A 147 -14.07 22.61 0.09
C GLY A 147 -12.77 21.88 0.44
N GLN A 148 -12.37 21.88 1.73
CA GLN A 148 -11.07 21.37 2.17
C GLN A 148 -11.19 20.27 3.23
N THR A 149 -10.65 19.08 2.99
CA THR A 149 -10.64 18.01 4.01
C THR A 149 -9.74 18.39 5.20
N SER A 150 -10.18 18.16 6.44
CA SER A 150 -9.36 18.39 7.65
C SER A 150 -8.82 17.06 8.18
N SER A 151 -7.50 16.86 8.11
CA SER A 151 -6.86 15.58 8.41
C SER A 151 -5.71 15.71 9.39
N LEU A 152 -5.81 15.05 10.53
CA LEU A 152 -4.75 14.94 11.53
C LEU A 152 -3.98 13.64 11.31
N PHE A 153 -2.73 13.73 10.85
CA PHE A 153 -1.85 12.58 10.71
C PHE A 153 -1.03 12.41 11.97
N VAL A 154 -1.21 11.30 12.66
CA VAL A 154 -0.49 10.94 13.90
C VAL A 154 0.55 9.88 13.54
N LEU A 155 1.83 10.25 13.61
CA LEU A 155 2.96 9.39 13.24
C LEU A 155 3.71 8.99 14.50
N SER A 156 3.57 7.74 14.94
CA SER A 156 4.12 7.28 16.23
C SER A 156 4.44 5.78 16.20
N ASP A 157 5.41 5.35 17.00
CA ASP A 157 5.59 3.92 17.31
C ASP A 157 4.59 3.43 18.38
N GLY A 158 3.71 4.31 18.87
CA GLY A 158 2.42 3.98 19.49
C GLY A 158 2.49 3.49 20.93
N GLN A 159 3.49 3.87 21.73
CA GLN A 159 3.54 3.56 23.17
C GLN A 159 3.40 4.80 24.06
N PRO A 160 2.20 5.40 24.17
CA PRO A 160 2.02 6.53 25.06
C PRO A 160 2.27 6.13 26.51
N ASN A 161 3.16 6.85 27.17
CA ASN A 161 3.61 6.60 28.54
C ASN A 161 3.63 7.87 29.41
N HIS A 162 3.22 9.02 28.87
CA HIS A 162 3.24 10.30 29.57
C HIS A 162 1.94 11.08 29.35
N MET A 163 1.41 11.68 30.44
CA MET A 163 0.16 12.45 30.46
C MET A 163 -1.04 11.75 29.78
N CYS A 164 -1.10 10.43 29.88
CA CYS A 164 -2.23 9.64 29.40
C CYS A 164 -3.52 10.03 30.15
N PRO A 165 -4.64 10.22 29.45
CA PRO A 165 -5.91 10.57 30.09
C PRO A 165 -6.38 9.44 31.02
N PRO A 166 -6.66 9.73 32.32
CA PRO A 166 -7.07 8.71 33.29
C PRO A 166 -8.34 7.95 32.89
N GLN A 167 -9.28 8.62 32.22
CA GLN A 167 -10.53 8.04 31.73
C GLN A 167 -10.39 7.25 30.41
N GLY A 168 -9.19 7.18 29.85
CA GLY A 168 -8.94 6.64 28.51
C GLY A 168 -8.98 7.69 27.41
N TYR A 169 -8.42 7.36 26.24
CA TYR A 169 -8.30 8.27 25.10
C TYR A 169 -9.65 8.49 24.41
N ILE A 170 -10.38 7.41 24.14
CA ILE A 170 -11.65 7.45 23.41
C ILE A 170 -12.72 8.25 24.16
N PRO A 171 -12.97 8.03 25.48
CA PRO A 171 -14.00 8.76 26.21
C PRO A 171 -13.69 10.24 26.37
N LYS A 172 -12.42 10.63 26.24
CA LYS A 172 -11.99 12.03 26.31
C LYS A 172 -12.01 12.74 24.95
N LEU A 173 -11.73 12.02 23.87
CA LEU A 173 -11.68 12.57 22.52
C LEU A 173 -13.08 12.69 21.89
N GLN A 174 -13.93 11.69 22.09
CA GLN A 174 -15.25 11.64 21.47
C GLN A 174 -16.12 12.89 21.75
N PRO A 175 -16.22 13.42 22.99
CA PRO A 175 -16.98 14.65 23.25
C PRO A 175 -16.42 15.89 22.54
N ILE A 176 -15.10 15.93 22.31
CA ILE A 176 -14.45 17.05 21.60
C ILE A 176 -14.87 17.03 20.13
N LEU A 177 -14.80 15.86 19.49
CA LEU A 177 -15.22 15.70 18.09
C LEU A 177 -16.72 15.97 17.91
N GLN A 178 -17.56 15.49 18.84
CA GLN A 178 -18.99 15.76 18.83
C GLN A 178 -19.31 17.24 19.00
N LYS A 179 -18.59 17.93 19.89
CA LYS A 179 -18.73 19.38 20.07
C LYS A 179 -18.40 20.13 18.77
N LEU A 180 -17.26 19.82 18.14
CA LEU A 180 -16.86 20.47 16.89
C LEU A 180 -17.90 20.26 15.77
N LYS A 181 -18.44 19.04 15.66
CA LYS A 181 -19.51 18.72 14.73
C LYS A 181 -20.79 19.49 15.02
N ALA A 182 -21.19 19.62 16.29
CA ALA A 182 -22.38 20.37 16.70
C ALA A 182 -22.25 21.88 16.45
N GLU A 183 -21.03 22.41 16.43
CA GLU A 183 -20.72 23.79 16.05
C GLU A 183 -20.75 24.02 14.52
N GLY A 184 -21.04 22.98 13.72
CA GLY A 184 -21.11 23.05 12.27
C GLY A 184 -19.73 22.96 11.58
N ASN A 185 -18.67 22.63 12.32
CA ASN A 185 -17.35 22.43 11.73
C ASN A 185 -17.29 21.08 11.00
N PRO A 186 -16.50 20.99 9.92
CA PRO A 186 -16.30 19.72 9.25
C PRO A 186 -15.56 18.70 10.13
N PRO A 187 -15.74 17.40 9.86
CA PRO A 187 -15.08 16.36 10.62
C PRO A 187 -13.55 16.45 10.47
N ILE A 188 -12.85 16.31 11.59
CA ILE A 188 -11.40 16.14 11.62
C ILE A 188 -11.10 14.64 11.54
N LEU A 189 -10.56 14.20 10.41
CA LEU A 189 -10.18 12.81 10.19
C LEU A 189 -8.83 12.53 10.85
N ILE A 190 -8.80 11.72 11.92
CA ILE A 190 -7.56 11.32 12.59
C ILE A 190 -7.04 10.06 11.92
N ASN A 191 -5.93 10.19 11.19
CA ASN A 191 -5.25 9.07 10.55
C ASN A 191 -4.00 8.71 11.37
N THR A 192 -3.89 7.46 11.80
CA THR A 192 -2.82 7.01 12.69
C THR A 192 -1.88 6.04 11.96
N PHE A 193 -0.59 6.31 12.01
CA PHE A 193 0.46 5.48 11.40
C PHE A 193 1.33 4.90 12.50
N GLY A 194 1.26 3.58 12.66
CA GLY A 194 2.03 2.83 13.65
C GLY A 194 3.33 2.29 13.05
N PHE A 195 4.48 2.69 13.59
CA PHE A 195 5.80 2.27 13.09
C PHE A 195 6.45 1.16 13.94
N GLY A 196 7.03 0.16 13.28
CA GLY A 196 7.74 -0.95 13.91
C GLY A 196 6.82 -1.96 14.58
N TYR A 197 7.35 -2.83 15.44
CA TYR A 197 6.57 -3.96 16.02
C TYR A 197 6.10 -3.74 17.46
N HIS A 198 6.38 -2.56 18.02
CA HIS A 198 6.13 -2.25 19.42
C HIS A 198 5.03 -1.22 19.57
N ILE A 199 3.87 -1.45 18.96
CA ILE A 199 2.80 -0.43 18.86
C ILE A 199 1.58 -0.84 19.68
N ARG A 200 0.92 0.12 20.35
CA ARG A 200 -0.45 -0.07 20.87
C ARG A 200 -1.47 0.11 19.74
N SER A 201 -1.44 -0.78 18.74
CA SER A 201 -2.26 -0.67 17.52
C SER A 201 -3.76 -0.59 17.79
N GLY A 202 -4.23 -1.27 18.85
CA GLY A 202 -5.62 -1.17 19.29
C GLY A 202 -6.06 0.26 19.63
N LEU A 203 -5.21 1.02 20.32
CA LEU A 203 -5.43 2.43 20.61
C LEU A 203 -5.43 3.27 19.33
N LEU A 204 -4.42 3.10 18.47
CA LEU A 204 -4.30 3.87 17.23
C LEU A 204 -5.51 3.64 16.30
N GLN A 205 -5.90 2.38 16.09
CA GLN A 205 -7.12 2.04 15.36
C GLN A 205 -8.35 2.70 16.00
N SER A 206 -8.49 2.64 17.33
CA SER A 206 -9.68 3.19 18.00
C SER A 206 -9.76 4.71 17.84
N LEU A 207 -8.63 5.42 17.92
CA LEU A 207 -8.54 6.86 17.67
C LEU A 207 -8.94 7.22 16.23
N ALA A 208 -8.46 6.44 15.27
CA ALA A 208 -8.81 6.64 13.87
C ALA A 208 -10.30 6.38 13.62
N GLU A 209 -10.81 5.28 14.14
CA GLU A 209 -12.19 4.82 13.96
C GLU A 209 -13.23 5.83 14.46
N ILE A 210 -13.07 6.38 15.67
CA ILE A 210 -14.04 7.35 16.22
C ILE A 210 -14.11 8.68 15.47
N SER A 211 -13.09 8.97 14.66
CA SER A 211 -13.02 10.21 13.86
C SER A 211 -13.36 10.00 12.38
N GLY A 212 -13.62 8.75 11.96
CA GLY A 212 -13.79 8.40 10.55
C GLY A 212 -12.47 8.30 9.77
N GLY A 213 -11.30 8.44 10.40
CA GLY A 213 -9.98 8.27 9.79
C GLY A 213 -9.47 6.82 9.76
N THR A 214 -8.27 6.60 9.23
CA THR A 214 -7.69 5.27 8.99
C THR A 214 -6.50 4.95 9.89
N TYR A 215 -6.31 3.68 10.21
CA TYR A 215 -5.08 3.19 10.84
C TYR A 215 -4.27 2.38 9.84
N ALA A 216 -2.96 2.62 9.82
CA ALA A 216 -2.03 1.89 9.00
C ALA A 216 -0.83 1.38 9.81
N PHE A 217 -0.43 0.15 9.50
CA PHE A 217 0.73 -0.51 10.11
C PHE A 217 1.93 -0.47 9.17
N ILE A 218 3.06 0.04 9.66
CA ILE A 218 4.32 0.16 8.91
C ILE A 218 5.39 -0.65 9.65
N PRO A 219 5.57 -1.94 9.29
CA PRO A 219 6.51 -2.83 9.97
C PRO A 219 7.97 -2.45 9.74
N ASP A 220 8.29 -1.98 8.54
CA ASP A 220 9.64 -1.76 8.06
C ASP A 220 9.69 -0.65 6.99
N CYS A 221 10.92 -0.28 6.61
CA CYS A 221 11.19 0.76 5.61
C CYS A 221 10.70 0.42 4.19
N GLY A 222 10.44 -0.85 3.86
CA GLY A 222 9.89 -1.25 2.56
C GLY A 222 8.41 -0.90 2.42
N MET A 223 7.68 -0.86 3.54
CA MET A 223 6.24 -0.59 3.54
C MET A 223 5.90 0.90 3.62
N ILE A 224 6.83 1.75 4.07
CA ILE A 224 6.54 3.17 4.35
C ILE A 224 6.03 3.94 3.13
N GLY A 225 6.71 3.82 1.98
CA GLY A 225 6.32 4.52 0.75
C GLY A 225 4.93 4.08 0.33
N THR A 226 4.71 2.77 0.28
CA THR A 226 3.44 2.20 -0.14
C THR A 226 2.27 2.69 0.73
N VAL A 227 2.42 2.69 2.06
CA VAL A 227 1.33 3.03 2.98
C VAL A 227 1.02 4.53 2.95
N PHE A 228 2.04 5.39 2.98
CA PHE A 228 1.82 6.85 2.97
C PHE A 228 1.25 7.35 1.65
N VAL A 229 1.80 6.85 0.54
CA VAL A 229 1.31 7.18 -0.81
C VAL A 229 -0.19 6.90 -0.90
N HIS A 230 -0.64 5.73 -0.45
CA HIS A 230 -2.06 5.38 -0.48
C HIS A 230 -2.90 6.21 0.48
N ALA A 231 -2.43 6.47 1.70
CA ALA A 231 -3.17 7.27 2.66
C ALA A 231 -3.43 8.70 2.16
N VAL A 232 -2.42 9.33 1.54
CA VAL A 232 -2.56 10.67 0.96
C VAL A 232 -3.38 10.63 -0.34
N ALA A 233 -3.20 9.62 -1.19
CA ALA A 233 -4.00 9.48 -2.41
C ALA A 233 -5.50 9.28 -2.11
N ASN A 234 -5.83 8.52 -1.06
CA ASN A 234 -7.21 8.38 -0.58
C ASN A 234 -7.76 9.74 -0.11
N LEU A 235 -6.99 10.51 0.66
CA LEU A 235 -7.37 11.86 1.10
C LEU A 235 -7.64 12.80 -0.10
N TYR A 236 -6.72 12.81 -1.07
CA TYR A 236 -6.78 13.60 -2.31
C TYR A 236 -7.96 13.25 -3.22
N SER A 237 -8.59 12.10 -3.00
CA SER A 237 -9.70 11.58 -3.79
C SER A 237 -11.06 11.70 -3.08
N THR A 238 -11.13 12.44 -1.97
CA THR A 238 -12.35 12.53 -1.15
C THR A 238 -13.50 13.26 -1.87
N TYR A 239 -14.60 12.56 -2.09
CA TYR A 239 -15.85 13.11 -2.63
C TYR A 239 -16.75 13.68 -1.51
N ALA A 240 -16.95 12.91 -0.44
CA ALA A 240 -17.70 13.32 0.75
C ALA A 240 -16.89 12.98 2.00
N VAL A 241 -16.88 13.87 2.99
CA VAL A 241 -16.07 13.68 4.22
C VAL A 241 -16.76 12.77 5.22
N GLU A 242 -18.10 12.77 5.21
CA GLU A 242 -18.93 11.92 6.05
C GLU A 242 -20.20 11.52 5.29
N ALA A 243 -20.53 10.24 5.35
CA ALA A 243 -21.71 9.65 4.75
C ALA A 243 -22.40 8.75 5.77
N THR A 244 -23.71 8.89 5.88
CA THR A 244 -24.56 8.11 6.76
C THR A 244 -25.70 7.52 5.94
N LEU A 245 -25.81 6.19 5.96
CA LEU A 245 -26.91 5.47 5.33
C LEU A 245 -28.02 5.25 6.36
N HIS A 246 -29.24 5.57 5.97
CA HIS A 246 -30.45 5.39 6.77
C HIS A 246 -31.33 4.37 6.06
N PHE A 247 -31.52 3.23 6.70
CA PHE A 247 -32.37 2.16 6.22
C PHE A 247 -33.60 2.10 7.11
N LYS A 248 -34.77 2.43 6.56
CA LYS A 248 -36.04 2.42 7.30
C LYS A 248 -36.90 1.26 6.83
N LEU A 249 -37.31 0.40 7.76
CA LEU A 249 -38.31 -0.63 7.53
C LEU A 249 -39.70 0.00 7.56
N LEU A 250 -40.54 -0.33 6.58
CA LEU A 250 -41.93 0.16 6.54
C LEU A 250 -42.91 -0.84 7.19
N ASN A 251 -42.48 -2.11 7.39
CA ASN A 251 -43.25 -3.17 8.05
C ASN A 251 -42.41 -3.89 9.13
N ASN A 252 -42.93 -4.03 10.35
CA ASN A 252 -42.19 -4.47 11.54
C ASN A 252 -42.01 -5.99 11.69
N SER A 253 -42.36 -6.79 10.68
CA SER A 253 -42.34 -8.27 10.77
C SER A 253 -40.99 -8.90 10.41
N THR A 254 -39.97 -8.12 10.04
CA THR A 254 -38.65 -8.66 9.63
C THR A 254 -37.52 -7.83 10.22
N SER A 255 -36.54 -8.49 10.85
CA SER A 255 -35.31 -7.84 11.30
C SER A 255 -34.22 -7.99 10.24
N ILE A 256 -33.41 -6.94 10.07
CA ILE A 256 -32.30 -6.88 9.13
C ILE A 256 -31.02 -6.64 9.92
N ALA A 257 -29.95 -7.31 9.54
CA ALA A 257 -28.61 -7.05 10.06
C ALA A 257 -27.71 -6.48 8.96
N VAL A 258 -26.97 -5.42 9.27
CA VAL A 258 -25.90 -4.95 8.39
C VAL A 258 -24.69 -5.83 8.64
N CYS A 259 -24.28 -6.54 7.60
CA CYS A 259 -23.14 -7.40 7.73
C CYS A 259 -21.87 -6.52 7.82
N GLY A 260 -21.09 -6.66 8.89
CA GLY A 260 -19.78 -6.02 9.04
C GLY A 260 -19.78 -4.58 9.59
N TYR A 261 -20.92 -4.07 10.05
CA TYR A 261 -21.05 -2.77 10.72
C TYR A 261 -21.62 -2.93 12.13
N SER A 262 -21.31 -1.96 13.00
CA SER A 262 -21.95 -1.84 14.31
C SER A 262 -23.15 -0.90 14.14
N ASP A 263 -24.34 -1.46 14.19
CA ASP A 263 -25.58 -0.73 13.89
C ASP A 263 -26.17 -0.11 15.15
N LEU A 264 -26.72 1.10 15.00
CA LEU A 264 -27.65 1.67 15.98
C LEU A 264 -29.06 1.36 15.47
N GLU A 265 -29.71 0.40 16.11
CA GLU A 265 -31.13 0.09 15.88
C GLU A 265 -31.99 0.97 16.79
N ASP A 266 -32.85 1.79 16.19
CA ASP A 266 -33.94 2.48 16.89
C ASP A 266 -35.27 2.07 16.24
N GLU A 267 -36.02 1.18 16.92
CA GLU A 267 -37.28 0.49 16.55
C GLU A 267 -37.42 0.03 15.07
N ASP A 268 -37.42 0.95 14.09
CA ASP A 268 -37.61 0.71 12.65
C ASP A 268 -36.55 1.39 11.74
N LEU A 269 -35.61 2.15 12.32
CA LEU A 269 -34.54 2.88 11.60
C LEU A 269 -33.17 2.31 11.94
N LEU A 270 -32.50 1.81 10.91
CA LEU A 270 -31.14 1.34 10.94
C LEU A 270 -30.21 2.42 10.37
N THR A 271 -29.25 2.88 11.16
CA THR A 271 -28.29 3.91 10.75
C THR A 271 -26.87 3.37 10.69
N VAL A 272 -26.24 3.51 9.52
CA VAL A 272 -24.88 3.03 9.24
C VAL A 272 -23.98 4.20 8.89
N SER A 273 -22.95 4.44 9.69
CA SER A 273 -21.90 5.42 9.35
C SER A 273 -20.89 4.79 8.39
N LEU A 274 -20.75 5.39 7.21
CA LEU A 274 -19.85 4.92 6.15
C LEU A 274 -18.51 5.67 6.14
N GLY A 275 -18.43 6.78 6.87
CA GLY A 275 -17.29 7.70 6.86
C GLY A 275 -17.18 8.42 5.52
N SER A 276 -15.95 8.69 5.09
CA SER A 276 -15.73 9.37 3.81
C SER A 276 -16.08 8.48 2.61
N LEU A 277 -16.43 9.11 1.49
CA LEU A 277 -16.61 8.48 0.18
C LEU A 277 -15.60 9.10 -0.79
N LEU A 278 -15.04 8.30 -1.70
CA LEU A 278 -13.99 8.74 -2.63
C LEU A 278 -14.49 8.69 -4.08
N TYR A 279 -14.04 9.61 -4.93
CA TYR A 279 -14.34 9.61 -6.36
C TYR A 279 -13.92 8.28 -7.00
N GLY A 280 -14.83 7.64 -7.74
CA GLY A 280 -14.57 6.35 -8.41
C GLY A 280 -14.37 5.14 -7.48
N HIS A 281 -14.68 5.26 -6.18
CA HIS A 281 -14.68 4.13 -5.25
C HIS A 281 -16.12 3.76 -4.87
N THR A 282 -16.55 2.56 -5.24
CA THR A 282 -17.82 2.02 -4.76
C THR A 282 -17.74 1.67 -3.27
N ARG A 283 -18.80 1.96 -2.51
CA ARG A 283 -19.04 1.44 -1.16
C ARG A 283 -20.23 0.50 -1.20
N ASP A 284 -19.99 -0.77 -0.89
CA ASP A 284 -20.97 -1.84 -1.00
C ASP A 284 -21.34 -2.35 0.38
N ILE A 285 -22.63 -2.35 0.69
CA ILE A 285 -23.16 -2.75 1.99
C ILE A 285 -24.08 -3.94 1.78
N LEU A 286 -23.76 -5.05 2.44
CA LEU A 286 -24.57 -6.26 2.41
C LEU A 286 -25.49 -6.28 3.63
N LEU A 287 -26.79 -6.26 3.36
CA LEU A 287 -27.85 -6.40 4.35
C LEU A 287 -28.41 -7.82 4.27
N GLN A 288 -28.58 -8.46 5.43
CA GLN A 288 -29.17 -9.79 5.52
C GLN A 288 -30.47 -9.71 6.32
N ALA A 289 -31.59 -10.12 5.71
CA ALA A 289 -32.85 -10.25 6.44
C ALA A 289 -32.86 -11.57 7.25
N LYS A 290 -33.48 -11.54 8.43
CA LYS A 290 -33.75 -12.73 9.26
C LYS A 290 -35.13 -13.34 8.96
N GLY A 291 -35.53 -13.31 7.69
CA GLY A 291 -36.82 -13.77 7.18
C GLY A 291 -36.94 -13.51 5.68
N PRO A 292 -37.99 -14.00 5.01
CA PRO A 292 -38.21 -13.77 3.58
C PRO A 292 -38.29 -12.27 3.27
N LEU A 293 -37.76 -11.86 2.11
CA LEU A 293 -37.81 -10.48 1.58
C LEU A 293 -39.24 -10.07 1.16
N SER A 294 -40.19 -10.08 2.09
CA SER A 294 -41.58 -9.62 1.90
C SER A 294 -41.86 -8.37 2.72
N PHE A 295 -40.94 -7.41 2.72
CA PHE A 295 -41.06 -6.16 3.46
C PHE A 295 -40.78 -4.97 2.55
N ASP A 296 -41.55 -3.89 2.76
CA ASP A 296 -41.29 -2.61 2.15
C ASP A 296 -40.22 -1.87 2.98
N PHE A 297 -39.28 -1.23 2.30
CA PHE A 297 -38.22 -0.46 2.94
C PHE A 297 -37.92 0.81 2.16
N GLU A 298 -37.32 1.76 2.87
CA GLU A 298 -36.89 3.05 2.36
C GLU A 298 -35.41 3.23 2.67
N ILE A 299 -34.57 3.39 1.63
CA ILE A 299 -33.17 3.75 1.82
C ILE A 299 -33.01 5.23 1.52
N SER A 300 -32.64 5.99 2.55
CA SER A 300 -32.17 7.37 2.40
C SER A 300 -30.73 7.47 2.87
N MET A 301 -30.05 8.54 2.48
CA MET A 301 -28.65 8.71 2.83
C MET A 301 -28.34 10.20 2.98
N GLU A 302 -27.62 10.51 4.05
CA GLU A 302 -27.12 11.84 4.37
C GLU A 302 -25.63 11.90 4.02
N LEU A 303 -25.25 12.87 3.18
CA LEU A 303 -23.85 13.16 2.88
C LEU A 303 -23.49 14.55 3.37
N GLN A 304 -22.36 14.65 4.05
CA GLN A 304 -21.62 15.91 4.13
C GLN A 304 -20.65 15.97 2.96
N CYS A 305 -21.04 16.73 1.94
CA CYS A 305 -20.29 16.83 0.68
C CYS A 305 -19.93 18.28 0.36
N PHE A 306 -18.92 18.42 -0.48
CA PHE A 306 -18.43 19.71 -0.94
C PHE A 306 -19.28 20.19 -2.12
N CYS A 307 -20.03 21.27 -1.96
CA CYS A 307 -20.85 21.82 -3.04
C CYS A 307 -20.76 23.34 -3.04
N ASP A 308 -20.45 23.92 -4.20
CA ASP A 308 -20.47 25.37 -4.43
C ASP A 308 -19.70 26.20 -3.40
N GLY A 309 -18.62 25.64 -2.85
CA GLY A 309 -17.77 26.33 -1.90
C GLY A 309 -18.29 26.36 -0.47
N ASP A 310 -19.33 25.58 -0.10
CA ASP A 310 -19.81 25.34 1.27
C ASP A 310 -19.92 23.83 1.59
N TYR A 311 -19.84 23.49 2.88
CA TYR A 311 -20.24 22.17 3.36
C TYR A 311 -21.76 22.10 3.33
N THR A 312 -22.31 21.28 2.44
CA THR A 312 -23.75 21.08 2.39
C THR A 312 -24.08 19.65 2.77
N THR A 313 -25.00 19.52 3.73
CA THR A 313 -25.69 18.27 3.95
C THR A 313 -26.61 18.03 2.75
N ARG A 314 -26.36 16.95 2.02
CA ARG A 314 -27.25 16.47 0.96
C ARG A 314 -27.95 15.21 1.41
N THR A 315 -29.26 15.25 1.36
CA THR A 315 -30.10 14.05 1.52
C THR A 315 -30.40 13.51 0.13
N PHE A 316 -30.07 12.25 -0.11
CA PHE A 316 -30.43 11.57 -1.35
C PHE A 316 -31.83 10.97 -1.21
N PRO A 317 -32.69 11.11 -2.23
CA PRO A 317 -34.07 10.68 -2.15
C PRO A 317 -34.17 9.17 -1.92
N SER A 318 -35.26 8.80 -1.25
CA SER A 318 -35.60 7.43 -0.91
C SER A 318 -35.64 6.51 -2.12
N VAL A 319 -34.83 5.45 -2.13
CA VAL A 319 -35.01 4.33 -3.08
C VAL A 319 -35.91 3.29 -2.42
N GLY A 320 -37.10 3.09 -2.98
CA GLY A 320 -38.07 2.07 -2.55
C GLY A 320 -38.08 0.83 -3.46
N MET A 321 -38.84 -0.19 -3.05
CA MET A 321 -38.92 -1.54 -3.61
C MET A 321 -39.15 -1.68 -5.13
N SER A 322 -39.65 -0.65 -5.83
CA SER A 322 -40.11 -0.75 -7.22
C SER A 322 -38.95 -0.99 -8.21
N GLY A 323 -38.54 -2.26 -8.37
CA GLY A 323 -37.57 -2.71 -9.39
C GLY A 323 -36.44 -3.64 -8.91
N LEU A 324 -36.35 -3.96 -7.61
CA LEU A 324 -35.23 -4.72 -7.01
C LEU A 324 -34.94 -6.09 -7.64
N TYR A 325 -35.95 -6.70 -8.26
CA TYR A 325 -35.88 -8.03 -8.87
C TYR A 325 -35.57 -8.01 -10.37
N LEU A 326 -35.40 -6.84 -10.99
CA LEU A 326 -35.11 -6.76 -12.43
C LEU A 326 -33.65 -7.12 -12.75
N HIS A 327 -32.74 -6.94 -11.79
CA HIS A 327 -31.30 -7.19 -11.94
C HIS A 327 -30.69 -7.80 -10.66
N PRO A 328 -30.92 -9.10 -10.39
CA PRO A 328 -30.35 -9.77 -9.22
C PRO A 328 -28.81 -9.78 -9.27
N VAL A 329 -28.17 -9.72 -8.10
CA VAL A 329 -26.71 -9.77 -8.01
C VAL A 329 -26.20 -11.15 -8.47
N PRO A 330 -25.19 -11.24 -9.36
CA PRO A 330 -24.57 -12.50 -9.74
C PRO A 330 -24.05 -13.30 -8.53
N PRO A 331 -24.17 -14.65 -8.53
CA PRO A 331 -23.72 -15.48 -7.41
C PRO A 331 -22.25 -15.29 -6.99
N ALA A 332 -21.34 -15.08 -7.96
CA ALA A 332 -19.93 -14.83 -7.69
C ALA A 332 -19.71 -13.49 -6.95
N GLU A 333 -20.47 -12.45 -7.32
CA GLU A 333 -20.40 -11.13 -6.68
C GLU A 333 -20.97 -11.18 -5.25
N ILE A 334 -22.07 -11.92 -5.04
CA ILE A 334 -22.61 -12.19 -3.69
C ILE A 334 -21.56 -12.90 -2.83
N SER A 335 -20.89 -13.93 -3.38
CA SER A 335 -19.83 -14.68 -2.70
C SER A 335 -18.71 -13.75 -2.24
N TYR A 336 -18.22 -12.87 -3.12
CA TYR A 336 -17.17 -11.90 -2.78
C TYR A 336 -17.58 -11.00 -1.60
N HIS A 337 -18.75 -10.35 -1.69
CA HIS A 337 -19.21 -9.44 -0.63
C HIS A 337 -19.46 -10.18 0.68
N ARG A 338 -20.00 -11.41 0.62
CA ARG A 338 -20.17 -12.25 1.80
C ARG A 338 -18.82 -12.61 2.43
N MET A 339 -17.86 -13.06 1.64
CA MET A 339 -16.53 -13.44 2.14
C MET A 339 -15.82 -12.24 2.78
N ARG A 340 -15.81 -11.09 2.11
CA ARG A 340 -15.25 -9.84 2.64
C ARG A 340 -15.89 -9.47 3.97
N THR A 341 -17.21 -9.58 4.06
CA THR A 341 -17.94 -9.13 5.24
C THR A 341 -17.79 -10.09 6.42
N VAL A 342 -17.74 -11.41 6.16
CA VAL A 342 -17.39 -12.41 7.17
C VAL A 342 -15.95 -12.20 7.65
N LEU A 343 -15.01 -11.89 6.75
CA LEU A 343 -13.64 -11.53 7.13
C LEU A 343 -13.65 -10.31 8.05
N CYS A 344 -14.32 -9.22 7.69
CA CYS A 344 -14.46 -8.03 8.56
C CYS A 344 -15.02 -8.39 9.94
N SER A 345 -16.05 -9.24 10.01
CA SER A 345 -16.64 -9.69 11.28
C SER A 345 -15.66 -10.51 12.13
N ILE A 346 -14.90 -11.43 11.52
CA ILE A 346 -13.85 -12.19 12.21
C ILE A 346 -12.77 -11.26 12.76
N LEU A 347 -12.32 -10.28 11.96
CA LEU A 347 -11.30 -9.32 12.37
C LEU A 347 -11.81 -8.41 13.49
N ASP A 348 -13.03 -7.86 13.39
CA ASP A 348 -13.66 -7.06 14.45
C ASP A 348 -13.73 -7.85 15.78
N GLN A 349 -14.17 -9.11 15.72
CA GLN A 349 -14.24 -10.00 16.88
C GLN A 349 -12.87 -10.46 17.41
N THR A 350 -11.81 -10.31 16.63
CA THR A 350 -10.41 -10.54 17.07
C THR A 350 -9.93 -9.37 17.92
N PHE A 351 -10.55 -8.19 17.78
CA PHE A 351 -10.19 -6.96 18.48
C PHE A 351 -11.39 -6.31 19.18
N PRO A 352 -12.00 -6.98 20.18
CA PRO A 352 -13.15 -6.43 20.91
C PRO A 352 -12.81 -5.10 21.59
N ARG A 353 -13.82 -4.23 21.69
CA ARG A 353 -13.73 -2.94 22.41
C ARG A 353 -13.83 -3.17 23.92
N GLY A 354 -12.95 -2.56 24.69
CA GLY A 354 -13.07 -2.54 26.15
C GLY A 354 -14.00 -1.45 26.65
N ARG A 355 -14.13 -1.32 27.97
CA ARG A 355 -15.03 -0.34 28.61
C ARG A 355 -14.68 1.12 28.31
N ASP A 356 -13.42 1.38 28.00
CA ASP A 356 -12.89 2.68 27.61
C ASP A 356 -12.94 2.90 26.08
N GLY A 357 -13.68 2.06 25.33
CA GLY A 357 -13.82 2.17 23.87
C GLY A 357 -12.60 1.70 23.07
N GLU A 358 -11.47 1.39 23.72
CA GLU A 358 -10.26 0.93 23.03
C GLU A 358 -10.35 -0.54 22.63
N ARG A 359 -10.04 -0.82 21.38
CA ARG A 359 -9.86 -2.18 20.84
C ARG A 359 -8.66 -2.87 21.46
N ARG A 360 -8.84 -4.13 21.86
CA ARG A 360 -7.77 -4.97 22.43
C ARG A 360 -7.76 -6.32 21.75
N ALA A 361 -6.58 -6.91 21.56
CA ALA A 361 -6.48 -8.27 21.05
C ALA A 361 -7.24 -9.25 21.94
N CYS A 362 -7.95 -10.19 21.32
CA CYS A 362 -8.67 -11.23 22.02
C CYS A 362 -7.72 -12.19 22.78
N SER A 363 -8.25 -12.95 23.73
CA SER A 363 -7.48 -13.98 24.43
C SER A 363 -6.96 -15.07 23.48
N LYS A 364 -5.92 -15.81 23.91
CA LYS A 364 -5.36 -16.95 23.16
C LYS A 364 -6.42 -18.00 22.79
N TYR A 365 -7.35 -18.27 23.72
CA TYR A 365 -8.46 -19.19 23.46
C TYR A 365 -9.38 -18.66 22.35
N GLN A 366 -9.79 -17.39 22.44
CA GLN A 366 -10.60 -16.76 21.38
C GLN A 366 -9.86 -16.73 20.04
N LEU A 367 -8.55 -16.47 20.02
CA LEU A 367 -7.75 -16.49 18.80
C LEU A 367 -7.80 -17.85 18.10
N SER A 368 -7.81 -18.96 18.86
CA SER A 368 -7.99 -20.30 18.28
C SER A 368 -9.37 -20.49 17.64
N LEU A 369 -10.44 -19.93 18.23
CA LEU A 369 -11.78 -19.93 17.63
C LEU A 369 -11.82 -19.08 16.34
N ARG A 370 -11.10 -17.95 16.31
CA ARG A 370 -10.98 -17.12 15.09
C ARG A 370 -10.25 -17.86 13.98
N ARG A 371 -9.20 -18.61 14.31
CA ARG A 371 -8.51 -19.50 13.35
C ARG A 371 -9.47 -20.54 12.74
N GLN A 372 -10.33 -21.15 13.55
CA GLN A 372 -11.35 -22.06 13.05
C GLN A 372 -12.37 -21.35 12.14
N SER A 373 -12.79 -20.14 12.51
CA SER A 373 -13.73 -19.33 11.71
C SER A 373 -13.13 -18.97 10.33
N LEU A 374 -11.84 -18.62 10.28
CA LEU A 374 -11.11 -18.42 9.02
C LEU A 374 -11.04 -19.71 8.19
N GLY A 375 -10.80 -20.85 8.84
CA GLY A 375 -10.85 -22.16 8.19
C GLY A 375 -12.21 -22.47 7.54
N GLN A 376 -13.31 -22.12 8.21
CA GLN A 376 -14.66 -22.26 7.66
C GLN A 376 -14.89 -21.32 6.46
N LEU A 377 -14.38 -20.08 6.52
CA LEU A 377 -14.45 -19.14 5.40
C LEU A 377 -13.67 -19.65 4.17
N ILE A 378 -12.49 -20.25 4.38
CA ILE A 378 -11.69 -20.88 3.31
C ILE A 378 -12.43 -22.07 2.71
N GLN A 379 -13.07 -22.92 3.55
CA GLN A 379 -13.87 -24.04 3.08
C GLN A 379 -15.11 -23.58 2.29
N TYR A 380 -15.79 -22.52 2.75
CA TYR A 380 -16.89 -21.90 2.04
C TYR A 380 -16.47 -21.50 0.62
N SER A 381 -15.35 -20.79 0.48
CA SER A 381 -14.85 -20.39 -0.84
C SER A 381 -14.53 -21.59 -1.75
N ARG A 382 -13.87 -22.62 -1.22
CA ARG A 382 -13.55 -23.85 -1.98
C ARG A 382 -14.79 -24.61 -2.44
N HIS A 383 -15.88 -24.55 -1.68
CA HIS A 383 -17.14 -25.22 -2.04
C HIS A 383 -17.77 -24.60 -3.29
N PHE A 384 -17.77 -23.27 -3.39
CA PHE A 384 -18.33 -22.57 -4.56
C PHE A 384 -17.35 -22.47 -5.73
N GLY A 385 -16.04 -22.42 -5.46
CA GLY A 385 -14.99 -22.55 -6.47
C GLY A 385 -14.93 -21.40 -7.49
N TYR A 386 -15.40 -20.20 -7.14
CA TYR A 386 -15.28 -19.02 -8.01
C TYR A 386 -13.81 -18.58 -8.16
N THR A 387 -13.39 -18.34 -9.40
CA THR A 387 -12.01 -18.00 -9.78
C THR A 387 -11.85 -16.59 -10.35
N ASP A 388 -12.90 -15.76 -10.28
CA ASP A 388 -12.81 -14.35 -10.67
C ASP A 388 -11.85 -13.56 -9.75
N GLU A 389 -11.34 -12.45 -10.26
CA GLU A 389 -10.32 -11.64 -9.59
C GLU A 389 -10.76 -11.18 -8.19
N LEU A 390 -12.04 -10.88 -7.98
CA LEU A 390 -12.54 -10.41 -6.68
C LEU A 390 -12.54 -11.54 -5.65
N ASN A 391 -13.13 -12.70 -5.96
CA ASN A 391 -13.12 -13.85 -5.05
C ASN A 391 -11.69 -14.34 -4.79
N GLN A 392 -10.85 -14.42 -5.83
CA GLN A 392 -9.47 -14.85 -5.70
C GLN A 392 -8.66 -13.90 -4.81
N SER A 393 -8.89 -12.58 -4.90
CA SER A 393 -8.15 -11.61 -4.09
C SER A 393 -8.31 -11.82 -2.57
N ILE A 394 -9.52 -12.17 -2.11
CA ILE A 394 -9.78 -12.47 -0.70
C ILE A 394 -9.12 -13.80 -0.31
N ILE A 395 -9.09 -14.78 -1.22
CA ILE A 395 -8.44 -16.07 -0.96
C ILE A 395 -6.93 -15.95 -0.89
N ASP A 396 -6.36 -15.09 -1.73
CA ASP A 396 -4.96 -14.77 -1.71
C ASP A 396 -4.61 -14.07 -0.38
N ASP A 397 -5.37 -13.07 0.07
CA ASP A 397 -5.17 -12.47 1.40
C ASP A 397 -5.21 -13.51 2.54
N LEU A 398 -6.14 -14.47 2.45
CA LEU A 398 -6.34 -15.52 3.43
C LEU A 398 -5.23 -16.58 3.42
N THR A 399 -4.82 -17.07 2.24
CA THR A 399 -4.06 -18.32 2.09
C THR A 399 -3.04 -18.36 0.95
N GLY A 400 -2.83 -17.25 0.24
CA GLY A 400 -1.85 -17.20 -0.85
C GLY A 400 -0.43 -17.50 -0.38
N GLU A 401 0.44 -17.89 -1.30
CA GLU A 401 1.85 -18.15 -1.00
C GLU A 401 2.59 -16.87 -0.61
N GLU A 402 3.56 -16.96 0.31
CA GLU A 402 4.33 -15.80 0.73
C GLU A 402 4.97 -15.08 -0.48
N PRO A 403 4.91 -13.73 -0.54
CA PRO A 403 4.59 -12.79 0.54
C PRO A 403 3.08 -12.50 0.75
N ILE A 404 2.19 -13.23 0.07
CA ILE A 404 0.74 -13.12 0.17
C ILE A 404 0.24 -14.04 1.31
N GLY A 405 -1.08 -14.18 1.55
CA GLY A 405 -1.64 -15.11 2.56
C GLY A 405 -1.41 -14.72 4.03
N GLN A 406 -1.14 -13.44 4.29
CA GLN A 406 -0.69 -13.00 5.60
C GLN A 406 -1.77 -13.08 6.68
N VAL A 407 -3.07 -13.20 6.34
CA VAL A 407 -4.15 -13.28 7.33
C VAL A 407 -4.10 -14.61 8.10
N SER A 408 -4.02 -15.75 7.41
CA SER A 408 -3.92 -17.04 8.10
C SER A 408 -2.57 -17.19 8.79
N LEU A 409 -1.50 -16.67 8.20
CA LEU A 409 -0.17 -16.67 8.80
C LEU A 409 -0.15 -15.89 10.12
N ALA A 410 -0.76 -14.69 10.14
CA ALA A 410 -0.86 -13.81 11.31
C ALA A 410 -1.50 -14.50 12.51
N VAL A 411 -2.45 -15.42 12.30
CA VAL A 411 -3.14 -16.15 13.36
C VAL A 411 -2.63 -17.58 13.55
N SER A 412 -1.67 -18.04 12.75
CA SER A 412 -1.18 -19.44 12.76
C SER A 412 -0.37 -19.80 14.01
N SER A 413 0.30 -18.81 14.61
CA SER A 413 1.03 -18.95 15.87
C SER A 413 0.80 -17.74 16.76
N ASN A 414 0.90 -17.94 18.07
CA ASN A 414 0.83 -16.83 19.02
C ASN A 414 2.03 -15.88 18.85
N ASP A 415 3.18 -16.38 18.43
CA ASP A 415 4.37 -15.56 18.18
C ASP A 415 4.13 -14.60 17.02
N TYR A 416 3.65 -15.09 15.88
CA TYR A 416 3.32 -14.24 14.73
C TYR A 416 2.23 -13.24 15.06
N PHE A 417 1.19 -13.67 15.75
CA PHE A 417 0.11 -12.79 16.16
C PHE A 417 0.61 -11.67 17.07
N GLU A 418 1.40 -11.99 18.10
CA GLU A 418 1.91 -11.00 19.05
C GLU A 418 2.97 -10.09 18.45
N ARG A 419 3.80 -10.61 17.53
CA ARG A 419 4.89 -9.86 16.91
C ARG A 419 4.39 -8.87 15.88
N TRP A 420 3.49 -9.28 14.98
CA TRP A 420 3.08 -8.45 13.85
C TRP A 420 1.61 -8.62 13.45
N GLY A 421 1.03 -9.81 13.62
CA GLY A 421 -0.31 -10.14 13.17
C GLY A 421 -1.38 -9.21 13.75
N LYS A 422 -1.32 -8.92 15.05
CA LYS A 422 -2.28 -8.03 15.71
C LYS A 422 -2.24 -6.58 15.20
N HIS A 423 -1.12 -6.15 14.62
CA HIS A 423 -0.98 -4.82 14.05
C HIS A 423 -1.43 -4.80 12.59
N TYR A 424 -1.04 -5.80 11.82
CA TYR A 424 -1.42 -5.98 10.43
C TYR A 424 -2.93 -6.20 10.25
N LEU A 425 -3.54 -7.09 11.04
CA LEU A 425 -4.96 -7.46 10.89
C LEU A 425 -5.91 -6.27 11.14
N LEU A 426 -5.53 -5.33 12.01
CA LEU A 426 -6.29 -4.08 12.21
C LEU A 426 -6.19 -3.15 10.99
N SER A 427 -5.01 -3.05 10.39
CA SER A 427 -4.79 -2.26 9.15
C SER A 427 -5.60 -2.85 7.99
N LEU A 428 -5.64 -4.18 7.86
CA LEU A 428 -6.42 -4.88 6.85
C LEU A 428 -7.93 -4.76 7.09
N PHE A 429 -8.38 -4.87 8.35
CA PHE A 429 -9.76 -4.62 8.73
C PHE A 429 -10.22 -3.24 8.29
N ASN A 430 -9.42 -2.20 8.53
CA ASN A 430 -9.72 -0.83 8.11
C ASN A 430 -9.92 -0.74 6.59
N ALA A 431 -9.04 -1.39 5.81
CA ALA A 431 -9.10 -1.40 4.35
C ALA A 431 -10.36 -2.08 3.80
N HIS A 432 -10.74 -3.27 4.27
CA HIS A 432 -11.96 -3.92 3.78
C HIS A 432 -13.24 -3.29 4.31
N HIS A 433 -13.27 -2.85 5.57
CA HIS A 433 -14.43 -2.18 6.14
C HIS A 433 -14.73 -0.86 5.41
N LYS A 434 -13.69 -0.11 5.05
CA LYS A 434 -13.82 1.14 4.28
C LYS A 434 -13.71 0.98 2.78
N GLN A 435 -13.41 -0.21 2.28
CA GLN A 435 -13.15 -0.46 0.86
C GLN A 435 -12.12 0.51 0.26
N TYR A 436 -10.99 0.69 0.96
CA TYR A 436 -9.88 1.54 0.53
C TYR A 436 -8.65 0.72 0.22
N CYS A 437 -7.93 1.09 -0.83
CA CYS A 437 -6.60 0.56 -1.06
C CYS A 437 -5.63 1.25 -0.10
N ASN A 438 -5.00 0.49 0.79
CA ASN A 438 -4.13 1.02 1.85
C ASN A 438 -2.64 0.75 1.62
N SER A 439 -2.28 -0.13 0.68
CA SER A 439 -0.89 -0.46 0.32
C SER A 439 -0.81 -1.24 -1.00
N PHE A 440 0.40 -1.51 -1.49
CA PHE A 440 0.65 -2.40 -2.64
C PHE A 440 0.85 -3.89 -2.25
N LYS A 441 0.47 -4.28 -1.03
CA LYS A 441 0.80 -5.59 -0.48
C LYS A 441 -0.30 -6.63 -0.70
N ASP A 442 -1.50 -6.32 -0.25
CA ASP A 442 -2.59 -7.27 -0.08
C ASP A 442 -3.52 -7.25 -1.32
N PRO A 443 -3.70 -8.38 -2.04
CA PRO A 443 -4.57 -8.48 -3.22
C PRO A 443 -6.00 -7.97 -3.05
N GLY A 444 -6.64 -8.18 -1.90
CA GLY A 444 -8.01 -7.73 -1.66
C GLY A 444 -8.15 -6.21 -1.65
N PRO A 445 -7.39 -5.48 -0.81
CA PRO A 445 -7.33 -4.03 -0.84
C PRO A 445 -6.97 -3.42 -2.20
N LEU A 446 -6.14 -4.11 -3.00
CA LEU A 446 -5.78 -3.69 -4.36
C LEU A 446 -6.97 -3.63 -5.34
N GLN A 447 -8.10 -4.28 -5.01
CA GLN A 447 -9.32 -4.20 -5.82
C GLN A 447 -10.04 -2.86 -5.69
N TYR A 448 -9.74 -2.06 -4.66
CA TYR A 448 -10.42 -0.80 -4.41
C TYR A 448 -9.75 0.37 -5.13
N GLY A 449 -10.55 1.26 -5.72
CA GLY A 449 -10.05 2.44 -6.42
C GLY A 449 -9.45 2.17 -7.80
N THR A 450 -9.53 0.94 -8.30
CA THR A 450 -9.06 0.54 -9.63
C THR A 450 -9.76 1.26 -10.78
N GLN A 451 -10.96 1.79 -10.51
CA GLN A 451 -11.76 2.57 -11.46
C GLN A 451 -11.74 4.07 -11.18
N SER A 452 -10.86 4.55 -10.28
CA SER A 452 -10.74 5.97 -9.94
C SER A 452 -9.52 6.60 -10.62
N PRO A 453 -9.71 7.37 -11.71
CA PRO A 453 -8.60 8.04 -12.39
C PRO A 453 -7.88 9.04 -11.49
N LEU A 454 -8.63 9.73 -10.61
CA LEU A 454 -8.07 10.71 -9.67
C LEU A 454 -7.15 10.02 -8.65
N PHE A 455 -7.64 8.95 -8.01
CA PHE A 455 -6.86 8.18 -7.05
C PHE A 455 -5.59 7.60 -7.66
N ILE A 456 -5.71 6.96 -8.83
CA ILE A 456 -4.57 6.36 -9.54
C ILE A 456 -3.52 7.42 -9.86
N ARG A 457 -3.92 8.56 -10.45
CA ARG A 457 -3.00 9.65 -10.76
C ARG A 457 -2.30 10.18 -9.50
N CYS A 458 -3.06 10.51 -8.46
CA CYS A 458 -2.50 11.04 -7.22
C CYS A 458 -1.53 10.03 -6.57
N ARG A 459 -1.89 8.74 -6.53
CA ARG A 459 -1.05 7.67 -6.00
C ARG A 459 0.27 7.57 -6.78
N ASP A 460 0.21 7.60 -8.11
CA ASP A 460 1.40 7.45 -8.96
C ASP A 460 2.32 8.68 -8.82
N GLU A 461 1.78 9.90 -8.80
CA GLU A 461 2.54 11.15 -8.56
C GLU A 461 3.19 11.17 -7.16
N LEU A 462 2.48 10.72 -6.13
CA LEU A 462 2.99 10.57 -4.77
C LEU A 462 4.12 9.54 -4.71
N ASN A 463 3.97 8.42 -5.42
CA ASN A 463 4.98 7.37 -5.49
C ASN A 463 6.27 7.86 -6.16
N GLU A 464 6.15 8.53 -7.31
CA GLU A 464 7.28 9.15 -8.01
C GLU A 464 7.98 10.19 -7.11
N THR A 465 7.21 11.04 -6.44
CA THR A 465 7.76 12.04 -5.51
C THR A 465 8.50 11.39 -4.34
N PHE A 466 7.95 10.30 -3.78
CA PHE A 466 8.60 9.55 -2.71
C PHE A 466 9.95 8.97 -3.14
N ASP A 467 10.01 8.44 -4.36
CA ASP A 467 11.17 7.78 -4.97
C ASP A 467 12.27 8.78 -5.38
N ASP A 468 11.88 9.97 -5.84
CA ASP A 468 12.80 11.02 -6.31
C ASP A 468 13.39 11.88 -5.19
N LEU A 469 12.73 11.91 -4.02
CA LEU A 469 13.26 12.62 -2.87
C LEU A 469 14.56 11.97 -2.37
N PRO A 470 15.60 12.77 -2.06
CA PRO A 470 16.86 12.23 -1.57
C PRO A 470 16.64 11.52 -0.23
N PRO A 471 17.25 10.34 -0.02
CA PRO A 471 17.06 9.59 1.21
C PRO A 471 17.46 10.41 2.42
N PRO A 472 16.84 10.16 3.59
CA PRO A 472 17.22 10.84 4.82
C PRO A 472 18.70 10.58 5.14
N LYS A 473 19.37 11.58 5.71
CA LYS A 473 20.74 11.40 6.21
C LYS A 473 20.67 10.50 7.46
N PRO A 474 21.40 9.38 7.52
CA PRO A 474 21.36 8.50 8.70
C PRO A 474 21.73 9.25 9.97
N ALA A 475 20.86 9.18 10.98
CA ALA A 475 21.11 9.80 12.29
C ALA A 475 22.04 8.97 13.18
N VAL A 476 22.22 7.67 12.90
CA VAL A 476 23.11 6.77 13.65
C VAL A 476 24.55 6.92 13.16
N ILE A 477 25.18 8.05 13.49
CA ILE A 477 26.64 8.24 13.36
C ILE A 477 27.18 8.40 14.78
N GLY A 478 27.67 7.30 15.38
CA GLY A 478 28.46 7.36 16.62
C GLY A 478 28.10 6.34 17.70
N ILE A 479 28.65 5.13 17.59
CA ILE A 479 29.34 4.46 18.71
C ILE A 479 30.55 3.77 18.04
N GLU A 480 31.75 4.27 18.29
CA GLU A 480 33.00 3.55 18.00
C GLU A 480 33.02 2.29 18.86
N SER A 481 32.57 1.18 18.28
CA SER A 481 32.86 -0.17 18.76
C SER A 481 33.80 -0.78 17.72
N GLU A 482 35.00 -1.19 18.15
CA GLU A 482 36.10 -1.73 17.32
C GLU A 482 35.80 -3.07 16.63
N THR A 483 34.56 -3.32 16.20
CA THR A 483 34.19 -4.49 15.41
C THR A 483 33.54 -4.04 14.11
N SER A 484 34.36 -4.06 13.06
CA SER A 484 34.04 -3.58 11.71
C SER A 484 32.99 -4.49 11.04
N PHE A 485 31.71 -4.15 11.21
CA PHE A 485 30.62 -4.63 10.35
C PHE A 485 30.29 -3.54 9.31
N ASN A 486 30.36 -3.89 8.02
CA ASN A 486 30.14 -2.99 6.88
C ASN A 486 28.71 -2.41 6.89
N ARG A 487 28.53 -1.14 7.30
CA ARG A 487 27.24 -0.43 7.17
C ARG A 487 27.09 0.15 5.77
N LYS A 488 26.06 -0.24 5.02
CA LYS A 488 25.75 0.33 3.69
C LYS A 488 24.81 1.52 3.80
N ARG A 489 25.26 2.69 3.35
CA ARG A 489 24.45 3.92 3.27
C ARG A 489 23.40 3.81 2.16
N VAL A 490 22.16 4.17 2.47
CA VAL A 490 21.07 4.27 1.48
C VAL A 490 21.37 5.42 0.52
N THR A 491 21.48 5.12 -0.77
CA THR A 491 21.75 6.09 -1.85
C THR A 491 20.48 6.57 -2.56
N SER A 492 19.39 5.81 -2.51
CA SER A 492 18.08 6.17 -3.07
C SER A 492 16.96 5.47 -2.31
N MET A 493 15.81 6.13 -2.14
CA MET A 493 14.63 5.51 -1.55
C MET A 493 13.93 4.52 -2.51
N ARG A 494 14.22 4.59 -3.82
CA ARG A 494 13.76 3.62 -4.83
C ARG A 494 14.14 2.18 -4.46
N SER A 495 15.25 1.95 -3.74
CA SER A 495 15.66 0.60 -3.34
C SER A 495 14.66 -0.09 -2.41
N TYR A 496 13.87 0.69 -1.67
CA TYR A 496 12.81 0.16 -0.81
C TYR A 496 11.50 -0.10 -1.54
N ASN A 497 11.35 0.48 -2.74
CA ASN A 497 10.17 0.35 -3.60
C ASN A 497 10.37 -0.64 -4.76
N ASN A 498 11.56 -1.22 -4.90
CA ASN A 498 11.96 -1.95 -6.10
C ASN A 498 11.89 -3.48 -5.94
N ARG A 499 11.11 -4.14 -6.81
CA ARG A 499 10.92 -5.60 -6.85
C ARG A 499 11.64 -6.32 -8.00
N GLN A 500 12.58 -5.73 -8.77
CA GLN A 500 12.99 -6.30 -10.07
C GLN A 500 14.49 -6.53 -10.36
N ASN A 501 14.72 -7.63 -11.08
CA ASN A 501 15.99 -8.25 -11.51
C ASN A 501 16.56 -7.62 -12.80
N PRO A 502 17.84 -7.86 -13.17
CA PRO A 502 18.36 -7.50 -14.49
C PRO A 502 17.88 -8.49 -15.57
N CYS A 503 16.84 -8.13 -16.33
CA CYS A 503 16.22 -9.00 -17.33
C CYS A 503 15.72 -8.24 -18.56
N PHE A 504 15.49 -8.99 -19.63
CA PHE A 504 14.94 -8.54 -20.91
C PHE A 504 13.48 -8.95 -21.08
N ASP A 505 12.75 -8.19 -21.89
CA ASP A 505 11.53 -8.69 -22.53
C ASP A 505 11.86 -9.74 -23.60
N GLY A 506 11.03 -10.78 -23.70
CA GLY A 506 11.23 -11.89 -24.64
C GLY A 506 11.20 -11.48 -26.12
N TYR A 507 10.50 -10.40 -26.48
CA TYR A 507 10.43 -9.92 -27.86
C TYR A 507 11.59 -8.97 -28.23
N SER A 508 12.44 -8.60 -27.26
CA SER A 508 13.68 -7.89 -27.54
C SER A 508 14.56 -8.70 -28.49
N ARG A 509 15.21 -8.02 -29.45
CA ARG A 509 15.89 -8.70 -30.57
C ARG A 509 17.41 -8.70 -30.36
N VAL A 510 17.99 -9.88 -30.14
CA VAL A 510 19.44 -10.07 -30.07
C VAL A 510 20.05 -10.23 -31.46
N LYS A 511 21.26 -9.70 -31.66
CA LYS A 511 22.05 -9.84 -32.89
C LYS A 511 22.75 -11.20 -32.94
N LEU A 512 22.59 -11.95 -34.03
CA LEU A 512 23.20 -13.26 -34.22
C LEU A 512 24.63 -13.15 -34.77
N SER A 513 25.38 -14.27 -34.75
CA SER A 513 26.81 -14.32 -35.07
C SER A 513 27.21 -13.82 -36.45
N ASP A 514 26.30 -13.81 -37.42
CA ASP A 514 26.54 -13.26 -38.77
C ASP A 514 26.62 -11.73 -38.80
N GLY A 515 26.30 -11.09 -37.68
CA GLY A 515 26.35 -9.65 -37.49
C GLY A 515 25.27 -8.88 -38.27
N LYS A 516 24.31 -9.56 -38.91
CA LYS A 516 23.26 -8.96 -39.76
C LYS A 516 21.86 -9.36 -39.32
N THR A 517 21.67 -10.62 -38.95
CA THR A 517 20.36 -11.13 -38.54
C THR A 517 20.14 -10.93 -37.05
N THR A 518 18.86 -10.86 -36.67
CA THR A 518 18.43 -10.73 -35.28
C THR A 518 17.35 -11.75 -34.97
N ARG A 519 17.29 -12.20 -33.71
CA ARG A 519 16.28 -13.14 -33.22
C ARG A 519 15.69 -12.61 -31.91
N SER A 520 14.39 -12.84 -31.68
CA SER A 520 13.77 -12.53 -30.40
C SER A 520 14.36 -13.42 -29.29
N ILE A 521 14.60 -12.85 -28.12
CA ILE A 521 15.22 -13.57 -26.99
C ILE A 521 14.40 -14.81 -26.59
N CYS A 522 13.07 -14.74 -26.64
CA CYS A 522 12.19 -15.87 -26.33
C CYS A 522 12.31 -17.06 -27.30
N LEU A 523 12.97 -16.87 -28.46
CA LEU A 523 13.21 -17.91 -29.46
C LEU A 523 14.65 -18.42 -29.47
N LEU A 524 15.51 -17.90 -28.58
CA LEU A 524 16.85 -18.44 -28.42
C LEU A 524 16.79 -19.80 -27.73
N ILE A 525 17.75 -20.65 -28.06
CA ILE A 525 18.01 -21.90 -27.34
C ILE A 525 19.52 -22.04 -27.03
N PRO A 526 19.89 -22.79 -25.99
CA PRO A 526 21.29 -23.13 -25.75
C PRO A 526 21.95 -23.72 -27.00
N GLY A 527 23.15 -23.24 -27.32
CA GLY A 527 23.89 -23.57 -28.54
C GLY A 527 23.77 -22.54 -29.67
N ASP A 528 22.75 -21.68 -29.66
CA ASP A 528 22.66 -20.55 -30.60
C ASP A 528 23.88 -19.64 -30.46
N LYS A 529 24.39 -19.13 -31.58
CA LYS A 529 25.54 -18.19 -31.58
C LYS A 529 25.08 -16.76 -31.73
N VAL A 530 25.40 -15.94 -30.73
CA VAL A 530 25.12 -14.50 -30.71
C VAL A 530 26.38 -13.69 -30.99
N TRP A 531 26.19 -12.47 -31.50
CA TRP A 531 27.29 -11.54 -31.72
C TRP A 531 27.69 -10.87 -30.39
N THR A 532 28.99 -10.77 -30.14
CA THR A 532 29.58 -10.03 -29.01
C THR A 532 30.72 -9.13 -29.51
N PRO A 533 31.12 -8.10 -28.76
CA PRO A 533 32.27 -7.25 -29.10
C PRO A 533 33.59 -8.01 -29.27
N LYS A 534 33.74 -9.19 -28.63
CA LYS A 534 34.97 -10.02 -28.66
C LYS A 534 34.83 -11.25 -29.57
N GLY A 535 33.86 -11.22 -30.49
CA GLY A 535 33.58 -12.27 -31.45
C GLY A 535 32.37 -13.13 -31.07
N PRO A 536 31.85 -13.95 -31.99
CA PRO A 536 30.67 -14.77 -31.72
C PRO A 536 30.85 -15.70 -30.52
N ARG A 537 29.79 -15.88 -29.74
CA ARG A 537 29.75 -16.78 -28.57
C ARG A 537 28.46 -17.58 -28.55
N LYS A 538 28.54 -18.83 -28.07
CA LYS A 538 27.37 -19.68 -27.89
C LYS A 538 26.60 -19.26 -26.64
N VAL A 539 25.27 -19.32 -26.72
CA VAL A 539 24.38 -19.25 -25.57
C VAL A 539 24.52 -20.55 -24.77
N ALA A 540 24.97 -20.46 -23.53
CA ALA A 540 25.10 -21.59 -22.63
C ALA A 540 23.77 -21.92 -21.92
N ALA A 541 23.04 -20.89 -21.51
CA ALA A 541 21.75 -21.03 -20.85
C ALA A 541 20.86 -19.80 -21.04
N ILE A 542 19.55 -20.01 -20.91
CA ILE A 542 18.54 -18.97 -20.94
C ILE A 542 17.69 -19.16 -19.69
N LEU A 543 17.56 -18.12 -18.88
CA LEU A 543 16.67 -18.07 -17.73
C LEU A 543 15.35 -17.42 -18.16
N LYS A 544 14.21 -18.02 -17.82
CA LYS A 544 12.86 -17.49 -18.08
C LYS A 544 12.08 -17.37 -16.77
N SER A 545 11.50 -16.21 -16.49
CA SER A 545 10.62 -15.99 -15.33
C SER A 545 9.15 -16.34 -15.62
N LYS A 546 8.36 -16.47 -14.55
CA LYS A 546 6.89 -16.37 -14.63
C LYS A 546 6.43 -15.02 -15.18
N ARG A 547 5.19 -14.93 -15.70
CA ARG A 547 4.63 -13.64 -16.14
C ARG A 547 4.39 -12.72 -14.96
N GLN A 548 4.87 -11.50 -15.05
CA GLN A 548 4.69 -10.50 -13.99
C GLN A 548 4.57 -9.09 -14.59
N SER A 549 3.90 -8.20 -13.86
CA SER A 549 3.81 -6.78 -14.20
C SER A 549 5.11 -6.08 -13.78
N VAL A 550 5.84 -5.55 -14.77
CA VAL A 550 7.22 -5.07 -14.62
C VAL A 550 7.39 -3.74 -15.35
N GLU A 551 8.15 -2.84 -14.74
CA GLU A 551 8.55 -1.57 -15.37
C GLU A 551 9.70 -1.86 -16.32
N MET A 552 9.59 -1.43 -17.58
CA MET A 552 10.59 -1.68 -18.61
C MET A 552 10.96 -0.39 -19.32
N TYR A 553 12.26 -0.13 -19.45
CA TYR A 553 12.80 0.96 -20.25
C TYR A 553 12.88 0.54 -21.70
N VAL A 554 12.44 1.41 -22.61
CA VAL A 554 12.37 1.13 -24.04
C VAL A 554 13.49 1.87 -24.77
N PHE A 555 14.39 1.14 -25.41
CA PHE A 555 15.44 1.69 -26.25
C PHE A 555 15.15 1.39 -27.73
N GLY A 556 14.83 2.44 -28.48
CA GLY A 556 14.44 2.32 -29.89
C GLY A 556 13.25 1.38 -30.10
N ARG A 557 13.25 0.60 -31.18
CA ARG A 557 12.18 -0.37 -31.51
C ARG A 557 12.50 -1.81 -31.11
N GLY A 558 13.67 -2.07 -30.52
CA GLY A 558 14.24 -3.41 -30.45
C GLY A 558 14.65 -3.92 -29.07
N LEU A 559 14.64 -3.07 -28.04
CA LEU A 559 15.02 -3.42 -26.68
C LEU A 559 14.00 -2.89 -25.67
N LYS A 560 13.47 -3.78 -24.85
CA LYS A 560 12.79 -3.45 -23.59
C LYS A 560 13.50 -4.17 -22.46
N ILE A 561 13.88 -3.43 -21.43
CA ILE A 561 14.81 -3.92 -20.42
C ILE A 561 14.44 -3.39 -19.03
N THR A 562 14.71 -4.18 -17.98
CA THR A 562 14.40 -3.74 -16.61
C THR A 562 15.33 -2.59 -16.17
N PRO A 563 14.91 -1.77 -15.18
CA PRO A 563 15.60 -0.52 -14.85
C PRO A 563 17.05 -0.70 -14.38
N TRP A 564 17.39 -1.90 -13.88
CA TRP A 564 18.67 -2.25 -13.25
C TRP A 564 19.50 -3.25 -14.04
N HIS A 565 19.19 -3.48 -15.32
CA HIS A 565 20.02 -4.31 -16.18
C HIS A 565 21.15 -3.47 -16.82
N PRO A 566 22.44 -3.72 -16.52
CA PRO A 566 23.53 -2.91 -17.07
C PRO A 566 23.56 -2.86 -18.60
N ILE A 567 23.56 -1.65 -19.15
CA ILE A 567 23.70 -1.38 -20.58
C ILE A 567 24.91 -0.49 -20.83
N CYS A 568 25.53 -0.62 -22.00
CA CYS A 568 26.56 0.31 -22.46
C CYS A 568 25.92 1.38 -23.35
N HIS A 569 25.87 2.61 -22.83
CA HIS A 569 25.34 3.78 -23.51
C HIS A 569 26.37 4.92 -23.44
N GLY A 570 26.71 5.53 -24.59
CA GLY A 570 27.74 6.58 -24.64
C GLY A 570 29.14 6.13 -24.18
N ASN A 571 29.54 4.90 -24.51
CA ASN A 571 30.79 4.25 -24.08
C ASN A 571 30.95 4.07 -22.55
N ARG A 572 29.86 4.12 -21.78
CA ARG A 572 29.86 3.84 -20.34
C ARG A 572 28.80 2.78 -20.01
N TRP A 573 29.13 1.91 -19.06
CA TRP A 573 28.18 0.98 -18.47
C TRP A 573 27.38 1.69 -17.38
N LEU A 574 26.05 1.70 -17.51
CA LEU A 574 25.12 2.35 -16.60
C LEU A 574 23.82 1.54 -16.50
N PHE A 575 22.93 1.92 -15.60
CA PHE A 575 21.60 1.33 -15.53
C PHE A 575 20.60 2.11 -16.39
N PRO A 576 19.63 1.45 -17.05
CA PRO A 576 18.58 2.10 -17.82
C PRO A 576 17.85 3.22 -17.07
N ILE A 577 17.66 3.05 -15.76
CA ILE A 577 17.07 4.07 -14.89
C ILE A 577 17.88 5.37 -14.79
N ASP A 578 19.19 5.31 -15.06
CA ASP A 578 20.09 6.46 -15.09
C ASP A 578 20.09 7.14 -16.47
N THR A 579 19.30 6.64 -17.43
CA THR A 579 19.12 7.25 -18.76
C THR A 579 17.88 8.15 -18.81
N ARG A 580 17.75 8.94 -19.89
CA ARG A 580 16.55 9.76 -20.14
C ARG A 580 15.48 9.04 -20.97
N GLU A 581 15.57 7.71 -21.06
CA GLU A 581 14.63 6.92 -21.86
C GLU A 581 13.30 6.70 -21.14
N ARG A 582 12.24 6.48 -21.91
CA ARG A 582 10.89 6.29 -21.38
C ARG A 582 10.73 4.88 -20.79
N SER A 583 10.10 4.78 -19.62
CA SER A 583 9.63 3.52 -19.05
C SER A 583 8.17 3.23 -19.40
N VAL A 584 7.83 1.94 -19.44
CA VAL A 584 6.47 1.42 -19.66
C VAL A 584 6.20 0.27 -18.70
N GLN A 585 5.00 0.24 -18.11
CA GLN A 585 4.55 -0.91 -17.33
C GLN A 585 3.98 -1.99 -18.25
N THR A 586 4.45 -3.23 -18.11
CA THR A 586 4.00 -4.33 -18.98
C THR A 586 3.97 -5.67 -18.24
N ARG A 587 2.99 -6.52 -18.55
CA ARG A 587 2.88 -7.87 -17.98
C ARG A 587 3.47 -8.90 -18.94
N ILE A 588 4.70 -9.35 -18.66
CA ILE A 588 5.51 -10.18 -19.58
C ILE A 588 6.31 -11.24 -18.83
N HIS A 589 6.81 -12.25 -19.56
CA HIS A 589 7.91 -13.09 -19.08
C HIS A 589 9.23 -12.33 -19.23
N LEU A 590 10.09 -12.41 -18.23
CA LEU A 590 11.43 -11.87 -18.27
C LEU A 590 12.44 -12.95 -18.63
N TYR A 591 13.48 -12.53 -19.36
CA TYR A 591 14.53 -13.42 -19.83
C TYR A 591 15.91 -12.89 -19.43
N SER A 592 16.82 -13.79 -19.07
CA SER A 592 18.25 -13.48 -18.92
C SER A 592 19.08 -14.53 -19.65
N ILE A 593 20.20 -14.12 -20.24
CA ILE A 593 21.02 -14.99 -21.09
C ILE A 593 22.37 -15.19 -20.39
N MET A 594 22.92 -16.39 -20.51
CA MET A 594 24.30 -16.73 -20.12
C MET A 594 25.03 -17.28 -21.33
N LEU A 595 26.23 -16.80 -21.61
CA LEU A 595 27.08 -17.27 -22.72
C LEU A 595 28.05 -18.34 -22.25
N GLU A 596 28.76 -18.98 -23.18
CA GLU A 596 29.88 -19.86 -22.87
C GLU A 596 31.00 -19.11 -22.12
N PRO A 597 31.79 -19.79 -21.26
CA PRO A 597 32.73 -19.13 -20.38
C PRO A 597 33.86 -18.47 -21.17
N GLU A 598 34.26 -17.29 -20.72
CA GLU A 598 35.35 -16.49 -21.29
C GLU A 598 35.89 -15.55 -20.20
N ASP A 599 37.20 -15.34 -20.18
CA ASP A 599 37.87 -14.55 -19.12
C ASP A 599 37.68 -13.05 -19.32
N CYS A 600 37.44 -12.61 -20.56
CA CYS A 600 37.19 -11.20 -20.88
C CYS A 600 35.72 -10.81 -20.60
N PRO A 601 35.42 -9.88 -19.67
CA PRO A 601 34.05 -9.48 -19.38
C PRO A 601 33.27 -8.90 -20.56
N ASP A 602 33.96 -8.24 -21.49
CA ASP A 602 33.34 -7.67 -22.69
C ASP A 602 32.89 -8.75 -23.70
N ALA A 603 33.38 -9.99 -23.56
CA ALA A 603 32.86 -11.12 -24.33
C ALA A 603 31.49 -11.60 -23.82
N HIS A 604 31.09 -11.18 -22.61
CA HIS A 604 29.78 -11.42 -22.00
C HIS A 604 28.84 -10.22 -22.19
N ALA A 605 28.95 -9.56 -23.34
CA ALA A 605 28.07 -8.48 -23.76
C ALA A 605 27.43 -8.81 -25.11
N ILE A 606 26.13 -8.63 -25.21
CA ILE A 606 25.35 -8.91 -26.42
C ILE A 606 24.69 -7.63 -26.95
N SER A 607 24.53 -7.54 -28.27
CA SER A 607 23.79 -6.44 -28.89
C SER A 607 22.30 -6.79 -28.97
N VAL A 608 21.47 -6.10 -28.20
CA VAL A 608 20.01 -6.26 -28.19
C VAL A 608 19.35 -4.94 -28.59
N GLY A 609 18.56 -4.95 -29.67
CA GLY A 609 17.95 -3.73 -30.21
C GLY A 609 18.95 -2.64 -30.64
N GLY A 610 20.22 -3.00 -30.85
CA GLY A 610 21.31 -2.07 -31.17
C GLY A 610 22.06 -1.51 -29.95
N VAL A 611 21.66 -1.88 -28.73
CA VAL A 611 22.32 -1.49 -27.48
C VAL A 611 23.09 -2.68 -26.91
N LEU A 612 24.30 -2.43 -26.40
CA LEU A 612 25.09 -3.45 -25.74
C LEU A 612 24.56 -3.68 -24.31
N CYS A 613 24.26 -4.92 -23.98
CA CYS A 613 23.71 -5.35 -22.70
C CYS A 613 24.57 -6.48 -22.13
N VAL A 614 24.72 -6.54 -20.81
CA VAL A 614 25.54 -7.58 -20.15
C VAL A 614 24.76 -8.90 -20.04
N THR A 615 25.45 -10.04 -20.13
CA THR A 615 24.88 -11.37 -19.86
C THR A 615 25.21 -11.84 -18.45
N LEU A 616 24.50 -12.85 -17.95
CA LEU A 616 24.83 -13.49 -16.68
C LEU A 616 26.21 -14.17 -16.77
N GLY A 617 26.91 -14.24 -15.64
CA GLY A 617 28.22 -14.88 -15.52
C GLY A 617 29.37 -14.08 -16.12
N HIS A 618 29.24 -12.75 -16.26
CA HIS A 618 30.15 -11.92 -17.04
C HIS A 618 31.56 -11.69 -16.47
N GLY A 619 31.93 -12.33 -15.36
CA GLY A 619 33.28 -12.29 -14.81
C GLY A 619 33.61 -11.09 -13.90
N LEU A 620 32.73 -10.09 -13.76
CA LEU A 620 32.95 -8.94 -12.86
C LEU A 620 32.19 -9.12 -11.55
N THR A 621 32.86 -9.70 -10.55
CA THR A 621 32.25 -10.01 -9.24
C THR A 621 32.29 -8.86 -8.24
N THR A 622 33.06 -7.82 -8.52
CA THR A 622 33.16 -6.60 -7.70
C THR A 622 32.91 -5.39 -8.58
N ALA A 623 32.25 -4.37 -8.02
CA ALA A 623 32.15 -3.07 -8.67
C ALA A 623 33.51 -2.37 -8.59
N THR A 624 34.14 -2.13 -9.74
CA THR A 624 35.40 -1.40 -9.84
C THR A 624 35.15 -0.04 -10.49
N GLY A 625 35.14 1.03 -9.70
CA GLY A 625 34.86 2.39 -10.19
C GLY A 625 33.42 2.57 -10.67
N ASP A 626 33.24 3.20 -11.84
CA ASP A 626 31.93 3.56 -12.42
C ASP A 626 31.28 2.44 -13.28
N ASP A 627 31.78 1.19 -13.24
CA ASP A 627 31.23 0.10 -14.06
C ASP A 627 30.02 -0.57 -13.39
N SER A 628 28.82 -0.30 -13.91
CA SER A 628 27.55 -0.81 -13.37
C SER A 628 27.38 -2.34 -13.47
N ARG A 629 28.26 -3.05 -14.19
CA ARG A 629 28.18 -4.51 -14.33
C ARG A 629 28.53 -5.27 -13.05
N GLY A 630 29.38 -4.72 -12.19
CA GLY A 630 29.96 -5.46 -11.06
C GLY A 630 28.92 -6.01 -10.08
N HIS A 631 28.85 -7.34 -9.93
CA HIS A 631 27.92 -7.99 -9.00
C HIS A 631 28.45 -9.34 -8.48
N PRO A 632 28.44 -9.62 -7.14
CA PRO A 632 29.03 -10.83 -6.56
C PRO A 632 28.51 -12.15 -7.11
N PHE A 633 27.18 -12.26 -7.29
CA PHE A 633 26.56 -13.43 -7.91
C PHE A 633 26.46 -13.35 -9.43
N PHE A 634 25.76 -12.35 -10.00
CA PHE A 634 25.56 -12.28 -11.46
C PHE A 634 26.84 -12.16 -12.28
N GLY A 635 27.94 -11.65 -11.70
CA GLY A 635 29.26 -11.66 -12.33
C GLY A 635 30.05 -12.96 -12.14
N ASN A 636 29.66 -13.83 -11.20
CA ASN A 636 30.36 -15.07 -10.94
C ASN A 636 29.80 -16.20 -11.83
N TYR A 637 30.52 -16.50 -12.91
CA TYR A 637 30.12 -17.53 -13.88
C TYR A 637 29.81 -18.88 -13.22
N LYS A 638 30.66 -19.32 -12.29
CA LYS A 638 30.52 -20.64 -11.65
C LYS A 638 29.25 -20.73 -10.80
N LEU A 639 29.00 -19.73 -9.95
CA LEU A 639 27.82 -19.70 -9.08
C LEU A 639 26.52 -19.60 -9.88
N VAL A 640 26.50 -18.77 -10.92
CA VAL A 640 25.34 -18.66 -11.81
C VAL A 640 25.09 -20.00 -12.51
N ALA A 641 26.11 -20.64 -13.09
CA ALA A 641 25.96 -21.93 -13.76
C ALA A 641 25.44 -23.01 -12.81
N GLU A 642 26.01 -23.11 -11.60
CA GLU A 642 25.57 -24.04 -10.56
C GLU A 642 24.10 -23.80 -10.18
N SER A 643 23.70 -22.54 -10.04
CA SER A 643 22.32 -22.21 -9.70
C SER A 643 21.34 -22.48 -10.84
N LEU A 644 21.73 -22.25 -12.10
CA LEU A 644 20.89 -22.55 -13.27
C LEU A 644 20.69 -24.05 -13.49
N ASN A 645 21.72 -24.86 -13.20
CA ASN A 645 21.66 -26.31 -13.35
C ASN A 645 20.68 -26.98 -12.39
N LYS A 646 20.29 -26.30 -11.30
CA LYS A 646 19.27 -26.77 -10.34
C LYS A 646 17.83 -26.53 -10.82
N LEU A 647 17.63 -25.76 -11.89
CA LEU A 647 16.31 -25.38 -12.39
C LEU A 647 15.82 -26.34 -13.47
N GLU A 648 14.51 -26.55 -13.49
CA GLU A 648 13.82 -27.30 -14.56
C GLU A 648 14.03 -26.61 -15.92
N THR A 649 14.12 -27.41 -16.99
CA THR A 649 14.23 -26.91 -18.36
C THR A 649 12.95 -27.18 -19.12
N PHE A 650 12.37 -26.12 -19.70
CA PHE A 650 11.23 -26.24 -20.61
C PHE A 650 11.50 -25.43 -21.88
N ALA A 651 11.29 -26.05 -23.04
CA ALA A 651 11.54 -25.45 -24.36
C ALA A 651 12.94 -24.80 -24.50
N GLY A 652 13.97 -25.40 -23.88
CA GLY A 652 15.35 -24.91 -23.91
C GLY A 652 15.69 -23.80 -22.91
N ALA A 653 14.72 -23.29 -22.15
CA ALA A 653 14.95 -22.29 -21.10
C ALA A 653 14.84 -22.90 -19.69
N ARG A 654 15.65 -22.39 -18.76
CA ARG A 654 15.61 -22.69 -17.32
C ARG A 654 14.50 -21.87 -16.66
N LEU A 655 13.55 -22.53 -16.01
CA LEU A 655 12.39 -21.88 -15.41
C LEU A 655 12.71 -21.34 -14.02
N CYS A 656 12.36 -20.08 -13.78
CA CYS A 656 12.69 -19.35 -12.56
C CYS A 656 11.44 -18.81 -11.88
N GLY A 657 11.19 -19.25 -10.64
CA GLY A 657 10.11 -18.76 -9.79
C GLY A 657 10.47 -17.48 -9.03
N GLY A 658 11.77 -17.21 -8.85
CA GLY A 658 12.27 -16.05 -8.11
C GLY A 658 13.79 -16.07 -7.88
N ILE A 659 14.30 -15.11 -7.10
CA ILE A 659 15.73 -15.01 -6.75
C ILE A 659 15.92 -15.44 -5.29
N LEU A 660 16.91 -16.30 -5.07
CA LEU A 660 17.43 -16.56 -3.74
C LEU A 660 18.40 -15.43 -3.38
N ARG A 661 18.16 -14.78 -2.24
CA ARG A 661 19.00 -13.71 -1.72
C ARG A 661 19.77 -14.20 -0.52
N ASP A 662 21.00 -13.74 -0.43
CA ASP A 662 21.87 -14.01 0.69
C ASP A 662 21.26 -13.37 1.95
N ALA A 663 21.11 -14.16 3.01
CA ALA A 663 20.37 -13.75 4.21
C ALA A 663 21.09 -12.66 5.00
N ASP A 664 22.41 -12.51 4.79
CA ASP A 664 23.23 -11.51 5.47
C ASP A 664 23.35 -10.25 4.61
N THR A 665 23.64 -10.37 3.31
CA THR A 665 23.94 -9.22 2.43
C THR A 665 22.75 -8.71 1.59
N GLY A 666 21.64 -9.47 1.51
CA GLY A 666 20.45 -9.15 0.70
C GLY A 666 20.68 -9.17 -0.83
N LEU A 667 21.90 -9.42 -1.26
CA LEU A 667 22.26 -9.53 -2.67
C LEU A 667 21.74 -10.86 -3.24
N ALA A 668 21.48 -10.89 -4.55
CA ALA A 668 21.17 -12.15 -5.21
C ALA A 668 22.34 -13.13 -4.98
N CYS A 669 22.05 -14.37 -4.60
CA CYS A 669 23.02 -15.45 -4.45
C CYS A 669 22.58 -16.77 -5.10
N GLY A 670 21.38 -16.81 -5.68
CA GLY A 670 20.87 -17.97 -6.40
C GLY A 670 19.53 -17.70 -7.11
N PHE A 671 19.01 -18.72 -7.76
CA PHE A 671 17.71 -18.76 -8.42
C PHE A 671 16.79 -19.79 -7.73
N LEU A 672 15.52 -19.44 -7.56
CA LEU A 672 14.48 -20.35 -7.06
C LEU A 672 13.83 -21.09 -8.24
N PRO A 673 13.48 -22.39 -8.08
CA PRO A 673 12.80 -23.17 -9.11
C PRO A 673 11.43 -22.58 -9.45
N GLY A 674 11.04 -22.67 -10.73
CA GLY A 674 9.68 -22.35 -11.22
C GLY A 674 9.10 -23.52 -12.00
N SER A 675 7.79 -23.53 -12.22
CA SER A 675 7.08 -24.64 -12.89
C SER A 675 6.71 -24.30 -14.34
N ALA A 676 6.43 -25.31 -15.16
CA ALA A 676 5.99 -25.13 -16.55
C ALA A 676 4.54 -24.62 -16.68
N ASP A 677 3.78 -24.63 -15.57
CA ASP A 677 2.39 -24.17 -15.50
C ASP A 677 2.27 -22.65 -15.20
N ASP A 678 3.41 -21.95 -15.01
CA ASP A 678 3.56 -20.50 -14.73
C ASP A 678 4.01 -19.64 -15.95
#